data_AF-A0A8H5N1Q2-F1
#
_entry.id   AF-A0A8H5N1Q2-F1
#
_cell.length_a   1.000
_cell.length_b   1.000
_cell.length_c   1.000
_cell.angle_alpha   90.00
_cell.angle_beta   90.00
_cell.angle_gamma   90.00
#
_symmetry.space_group_name_H-M   'P 1'
#
loop_
_entity.id
_entity.type
_entity.pdbx_description
1 polymer ?
#
loop_
_entity_poly.entity_id
_entity_poly.type
_entity_poly.pdbx_seq_one_letter_code
_entity_poly.pdbx_strand_id
1 'polypeptide(L)'
;MADITVRLRRLSHSIERLMAIAGTPGVAIGVMTKDNPIFYDNHRFRDVEKRHPVTEDTIFPICSLTKAITAAALGLLVEEKRLSWDSFIKDILPDFLSVNPVLHNNTTITDILCHRTGMGWGDNVILGTAGNILLRSEDVMNYINNRPLIRQFRSQFGYNNLHYELAGSVIEQVSGQPYFDFMQSRLLDPLGMERTSFQTLSESVDDVTVCYNALDDASTVPIDFLRMGDGAYGAASGGARSSVKDLVKIYSSFIKGFNSQFGESVTPDDASPLKQLNHIMSAKIPFDQPSQHEASYAFGWGRVQLPGRFGQIGLNPALLPQGMPTISTGTSSLVLFHQGSLPGSLTFVALLPETETVIVVLTNSLALNDAPDWIGQLIIEEIVNRPSELRTDFVGLAEAAVAENLKWYPRVVDELEKGKKAGTSPKPLTEYVGTYWDDLHIFMIDIKLVGDTLYWLMQGLETEMFELVHYHEDTFTWLQPRDELASRGRWVGSDQGAAFWKVKFGASESATINKLIWVPYNYVYNVGNIALWSVFESGAGIIAGSPPSLRRLLKNWVHFDSSRNQSLGHTGPFTGWETSTVTGKATASSTGRRDKGLLSSSKAEGPWEQLDDASSSRKIYVTVDMEMQCLERPPTSSKSRESFGEM
;
A
#
# COMPACT_ATOMS: atom_id res chain seq x y z
N MET A 1 6.21 -5.14 -42.22
CA MET A 1 5.86 -4.27 -41.08
C MET A 1 6.99 -3.28 -40.89
N ALA A 2 6.71 -2.05 -40.44
CA ALA A 2 7.78 -1.12 -40.08
C ALA A 2 8.58 -1.70 -38.89
N ASP A 3 9.88 -1.40 -38.84
CA ASP A 3 10.75 -1.71 -37.70
C ASP A 3 10.09 -1.28 -36.38
N ILE A 4 10.18 -2.12 -35.34
CA ILE A 4 9.59 -1.86 -34.02
C ILE A 4 10.03 -0.50 -33.47
N THR A 5 11.29 -0.12 -33.68
CA THR A 5 11.82 1.17 -33.24
C THR A 5 11.08 2.34 -33.91
N VAL A 6 10.79 2.22 -35.21
CA VAL A 6 10.01 3.23 -35.95
C VAL A 6 8.58 3.31 -35.43
N ARG A 7 7.99 2.17 -35.03
CA ARG A 7 6.64 2.14 -34.47
C ARG A 7 6.59 2.78 -33.08
N LEU A 8 7.54 2.45 -32.21
CA LEU A 8 7.64 3.01 -30.86
C LEU A 8 7.84 4.53 -30.90
N ARG A 9 8.69 5.06 -31.78
CA ARG A 9 8.84 6.51 -31.99
C ARG A 9 7.57 7.24 -32.41
N ARG A 10 6.57 6.55 -32.97
CA ARG A 10 5.28 7.18 -33.32
C ARG A 10 4.40 7.41 -32.08
N LEU A 11 4.71 6.76 -30.97
CA LEU A 11 3.97 6.90 -29.71
C LEU A 11 4.30 8.21 -28.98
N SER A 12 5.39 8.90 -29.32
CA SER A 12 5.88 10.08 -28.60
C SER A 12 4.80 11.16 -28.42
N HIS A 13 3.92 11.39 -29.42
CA HIS A 13 2.83 12.36 -29.27
C HIS A 13 1.80 11.95 -28.20
N SER A 14 1.43 10.66 -28.16
CA SER A 14 0.52 10.13 -27.15
C SER A 14 1.15 10.14 -25.77
N ILE A 15 2.44 9.80 -25.66
CA ILE A 15 3.22 9.86 -24.42
C ILE A 15 3.22 11.30 -23.87
N GLU A 16 3.54 12.29 -24.70
CA GLU A 16 3.52 13.70 -24.32
C GLU A 16 2.13 14.18 -23.85
N ARG A 17 1.05 13.67 -24.45
CA ARG A 17 -0.33 13.95 -24.01
C ARG A 17 -0.62 13.31 -22.65
N LEU A 18 -0.26 12.04 -22.46
CA LEU A 18 -0.44 11.34 -21.18
C LEU A 18 0.31 12.06 -20.05
N MET A 19 1.54 12.50 -20.31
CA MET A 19 2.32 13.30 -19.36
C MET A 19 1.66 14.63 -19.03
N ALA A 20 1.14 15.34 -20.04
CA ALA A 20 0.47 16.63 -19.84
C ALA A 20 -0.82 16.50 -19.03
N ILE A 21 -1.62 15.47 -19.28
CA ILE A 21 -2.88 15.21 -18.55
C ILE A 21 -2.60 14.87 -17.08
N ALA A 22 -1.59 14.04 -16.84
CA ALA A 22 -1.30 13.54 -15.49
C ALA A 22 -0.54 14.56 -14.62
N GLY A 23 0.17 15.51 -15.24
CA GLY A 23 1.12 16.39 -14.52
C GLY A 23 2.45 15.69 -14.27
N THR A 24 3.04 15.11 -15.32
CA THR A 24 4.32 14.39 -15.27
C THR A 24 5.45 15.20 -15.93
N PRO A 25 6.44 15.69 -15.17
CA PRO A 25 7.50 16.55 -15.71
C PRO A 25 8.53 15.84 -16.58
N GLY A 26 8.84 14.58 -16.28
CA GLY A 26 9.88 13.81 -16.95
C GLY A 26 9.58 12.31 -16.96
N VAL A 27 9.93 11.66 -18.06
CA VAL A 27 9.76 10.21 -18.24
C VAL A 27 11.00 9.62 -18.89
N ALA A 28 11.49 8.49 -18.35
CA ALA A 28 12.50 7.64 -18.98
C ALA A 28 11.88 6.30 -19.40
N ILE A 29 12.07 5.91 -20.66
CA ILE A 29 11.53 4.66 -21.21
C ILE A 29 12.67 3.81 -21.75
N GLY A 30 12.63 2.51 -21.47
CA GLY A 30 13.52 1.51 -22.03
C GLY A 30 12.72 0.32 -22.54
N VAL A 31 12.91 -0.03 -23.80
CA VAL A 31 12.29 -1.20 -24.43
C VAL A 31 13.37 -2.07 -25.04
N MET A 32 13.43 -3.33 -24.63
CA MET A 32 14.30 -4.35 -25.22
C MET A 32 13.44 -5.45 -25.83
N THR A 33 13.85 -6.00 -26.97
CA THR A 33 13.17 -7.12 -27.65
C THR A 33 14.22 -8.12 -28.12
N LYS A 34 13.83 -9.36 -28.44
CA LYS A 34 14.75 -10.41 -28.90
C LYS A 34 15.70 -9.97 -30.03
N ASP A 35 15.14 -9.32 -31.05
CA ASP A 35 15.83 -9.06 -32.32
C ASP A 35 16.41 -7.65 -32.42
N ASN A 36 16.08 -6.74 -31.49
CA ASN A 36 16.55 -5.35 -31.53
C ASN A 36 17.22 -4.95 -30.22
N PRO A 37 18.36 -4.21 -30.29
CA PRO A 37 18.97 -3.61 -29.11
C PRO A 37 18.01 -2.65 -28.42
N ILE A 38 18.36 -2.28 -27.19
CA ILE A 38 17.53 -1.46 -26.31
C ILE A 38 17.19 -0.13 -26.99
N PHE A 39 15.89 0.17 -27.07
CA PHE A 39 15.35 1.46 -27.48
C PHE A 39 15.07 2.30 -26.24
N TYR A 40 15.66 3.49 -26.18
CA TYR A 40 15.36 4.49 -25.15
C TYR A 40 14.53 5.64 -25.75
N ASP A 41 13.48 6.06 -25.04
CA ASP A 41 12.66 7.22 -25.40
C ASP A 41 12.44 8.08 -24.14
N ASN A 42 13.24 9.14 -24.02
CA ASN A 42 13.27 9.97 -22.82
C ASN A 42 12.63 11.32 -23.14
N HIS A 43 11.73 11.75 -22.25
CA HIS A 43 10.89 12.93 -22.46
C HIS A 43 11.12 13.97 -21.37
N ARG A 44 11.18 15.23 -21.80
CA ARG A 44 11.20 16.43 -20.95
C ARG A 44 12.33 16.44 -19.91
N PHE A 45 12.03 16.76 -18.64
CA PHE A 45 13.04 17.24 -17.69
C PHE A 45 13.07 16.44 -16.40
N ARG A 46 14.28 16.10 -15.95
CA ARG A 46 14.55 15.55 -14.60
C ARG A 46 14.57 16.66 -13.54
N ASP A 47 14.86 17.89 -13.95
CA ASP A 47 14.81 19.11 -13.13
C ASP A 47 14.14 20.19 -13.98
N VAL A 48 12.90 20.54 -13.63
CA VAL A 48 12.06 21.49 -14.37
C VAL A 48 12.63 22.90 -14.30
N GLU A 49 13.13 23.32 -13.14
CA GLU A 49 13.64 24.68 -12.93
C GLU A 49 14.91 24.91 -13.75
N LYS A 50 15.84 23.95 -13.71
CA LYS A 50 17.10 24.01 -14.47
C LYS A 50 16.97 23.53 -15.91
N ARG A 51 15.81 23.00 -16.29
CA ARG A 51 15.53 22.38 -17.61
C ARG A 51 16.55 21.31 -17.97
N HIS A 52 17.02 20.54 -16.99
CA HIS A 52 17.92 19.42 -17.25
C HIS A 52 17.11 18.26 -17.85
N PRO A 53 17.51 17.71 -19.01
CA PRO A 53 16.73 16.68 -19.69
C PRO A 53 16.73 15.36 -18.91
N VAL A 54 15.69 14.55 -19.09
CA VAL A 54 15.76 13.14 -18.70
C VAL A 54 16.69 12.38 -19.67
N THR A 55 17.51 11.48 -19.14
CA THR A 55 18.35 10.56 -19.91
C THR A 55 18.08 9.11 -19.47
N GLU A 56 18.62 8.15 -20.20
CA GLU A 56 18.56 6.73 -19.84
C GLU A 56 19.37 6.41 -18.56
N ASP A 57 20.30 7.29 -18.20
CA ASP A 57 21.15 7.22 -17.01
C ASP A 57 20.56 8.00 -15.81
N THR A 58 19.50 8.80 -16.03
CA THR A 58 18.83 9.53 -14.94
C THR A 58 18.32 8.56 -13.87
N ILE A 59 18.67 8.83 -12.61
CA ILE A 59 18.26 8.01 -11.46
C ILE A 59 16.91 8.51 -10.93
N PHE A 60 15.96 7.57 -10.78
CA PHE A 60 14.64 7.75 -10.21
C PHE A 60 14.44 6.85 -8.98
N PRO A 61 13.59 7.21 -8.01
CA PRO A 61 13.00 6.23 -7.11
C PRO A 61 12.23 5.19 -7.93
N ILE A 62 12.50 3.89 -7.73
CA ILE A 62 11.82 2.83 -8.48
C ILE A 62 10.63 2.23 -7.72
N CYS A 63 10.36 2.74 -6.52
CA CYS A 63 9.20 2.37 -5.73
C CYS A 63 9.11 0.84 -5.61
N SER A 64 7.90 0.28 -5.74
CA SER A 64 7.66 -1.15 -5.58
C SER A 64 8.29 -2.07 -6.63
N LEU A 65 8.95 -1.55 -7.68
CA LEU A 65 9.80 -2.37 -8.56
C LEU A 65 10.91 -3.09 -7.78
N THR A 66 11.31 -2.50 -6.65
CA THR A 66 12.21 -3.07 -5.62
C THR A 66 11.82 -4.50 -5.23
N LYS A 67 10.53 -4.83 -5.17
CA LYS A 67 10.02 -6.11 -4.67
C LYS A 67 10.50 -7.31 -5.50
N ALA A 68 10.46 -7.20 -6.82
CA ALA A 68 10.98 -8.25 -7.69
C ALA A 68 12.47 -8.52 -7.43
N ILE A 69 13.24 -7.45 -7.18
CA ILE A 69 14.69 -7.52 -6.93
C ILE A 69 14.97 -8.17 -5.56
N THR A 70 14.22 -7.78 -4.51
CA THR A 70 14.28 -8.41 -3.19
C THR A 70 13.91 -9.90 -3.25
N ALA A 71 12.89 -10.28 -4.02
CA ALA A 71 12.51 -11.68 -4.20
C ALA A 71 13.63 -12.50 -4.87
N ALA A 72 14.33 -11.92 -5.86
CA ALA A 72 15.48 -12.56 -6.48
C ALA A 72 16.67 -12.73 -5.52
N ALA A 73 16.89 -11.79 -4.61
CA ALA A 73 17.90 -11.91 -3.56
C ALA A 73 17.64 -13.12 -2.64
N LEU A 74 16.39 -13.35 -2.24
CA LEU A 74 16.02 -14.57 -1.50
C LEU A 74 16.20 -15.83 -2.34
N GLY A 75 15.99 -15.75 -3.66
CA GLY A 75 16.23 -16.86 -4.59
C GLY A 75 17.66 -17.39 -4.55
N LEU A 76 18.66 -16.51 -4.36
CA LEU A 76 20.05 -16.90 -4.14
C LEU A 76 20.24 -17.73 -2.87
N LEU A 77 19.64 -17.30 -1.75
CA LEU A 77 19.74 -18.00 -0.47
C LEU A 77 19.03 -19.36 -0.50
N VAL A 78 17.95 -19.48 -1.29
CA VAL A 78 17.28 -20.77 -1.54
C VAL A 78 18.14 -21.69 -2.40
N GLU A 79 18.75 -21.17 -3.47
CA GLU A 79 19.67 -21.93 -4.31
C GLU A 79 20.85 -22.50 -3.49
N GLU A 80 21.37 -21.69 -2.56
CA GLU A 80 22.42 -22.06 -1.60
C GLU A 80 21.93 -23.02 -0.49
N LYS A 81 20.65 -23.39 -0.47
CA LYS A 81 20.02 -24.24 0.55
C LYS A 81 20.11 -23.68 1.98
N ARG A 82 20.25 -22.36 2.12
CA ARG A 82 20.29 -21.68 3.43
C ARG A 82 18.90 -21.44 4.00
N LEU A 83 17.89 -21.37 3.15
CA LEU A 83 16.47 -21.35 3.49
C LEU A 83 15.65 -22.06 2.41
N SER A 84 14.36 -22.27 2.63
CA SER A 84 13.42 -22.71 1.60
C SER A 84 12.22 -21.76 1.49
N TRP A 85 11.50 -21.81 0.38
CA TRP A 85 10.29 -21.00 0.18
C TRP A 85 9.19 -21.28 1.21
N ASP A 86 9.24 -22.45 1.86
CA ASP A 86 8.30 -22.89 2.89
C ASP A 86 8.84 -22.69 4.31
N SER A 87 10.07 -22.14 4.48
CA SER A 87 10.59 -21.81 5.80
C SER A 87 9.66 -20.84 6.53
N PHE A 88 9.38 -21.13 7.79
CA PHE A 88 8.57 -20.26 8.64
C PHE A 88 9.37 -19.03 9.06
N ILE A 89 8.72 -17.86 9.07
CA ILE A 89 9.37 -16.61 9.45
C ILE A 89 9.87 -16.66 10.90
N LYS A 90 9.09 -17.23 11.83
CA LYS A 90 9.47 -17.35 13.25
C LYS A 90 10.73 -18.19 13.49
N ASP A 91 11.03 -19.15 12.60
CA ASP A 91 12.20 -20.02 12.73
C ASP A 91 13.47 -19.32 12.22
N ILE A 92 13.31 -18.31 11.36
CA ILE A 92 14.41 -17.51 10.82
C ILE A 92 14.63 -16.25 11.67
N LEU A 93 13.55 -15.54 12.01
CA LEU A 93 13.54 -14.28 12.75
C LEU A 93 12.92 -14.52 14.15
N PRO A 94 13.74 -14.75 15.19
CA PRO A 94 13.23 -15.05 16.53
C PRO A 94 12.37 -13.92 17.14
N ASP A 95 12.59 -12.68 16.71
CA ASP A 95 11.84 -11.51 17.17
C ASP A 95 10.49 -11.33 16.44
N PHE A 96 10.17 -12.21 15.49
CA PHE A 96 8.84 -12.28 14.88
C PHE A 96 7.84 -12.97 15.82
N LEU A 97 7.35 -12.19 16.79
CA LEU A 97 6.46 -12.59 17.87
C LEU A 97 5.06 -11.99 17.67
N SER A 98 4.45 -12.26 16.51
CA SER A 98 3.11 -11.75 16.21
C SER A 98 2.08 -12.13 17.29
N VAL A 99 1.34 -11.13 17.79
CA VAL A 99 0.27 -11.31 18.78
C VAL A 99 -0.89 -12.15 18.23
N ASN A 100 -1.00 -12.23 16.89
CA ASN A 100 -1.92 -13.15 16.25
C ASN A 100 -1.25 -14.54 16.07
N PRO A 101 -1.82 -15.62 16.64
CA PRO A 101 -1.20 -16.95 16.61
C PRO A 101 -1.19 -17.59 15.22
N VAL A 102 -2.12 -17.22 14.32
CA VAL A 102 -2.12 -17.73 12.94
C VAL A 102 -0.96 -17.13 12.16
N LEU A 103 -0.78 -15.80 12.24
CA LEU A 103 0.33 -15.10 11.62
C LEU A 103 1.67 -15.60 12.19
N HIS A 104 1.81 -15.69 13.52
CA HIS A 104 3.05 -16.12 14.15
C HIS A 104 3.45 -17.55 13.75
N ASN A 105 2.51 -18.50 13.80
CA ASN A 105 2.85 -19.92 13.63
C ASN A 105 2.95 -20.39 12.18
N ASN A 106 2.25 -19.75 11.25
CA ASN A 106 2.05 -20.30 9.90
C ASN A 106 2.70 -19.49 8.78
N THR A 107 3.12 -18.25 9.02
CA THR A 107 3.68 -17.38 7.96
C THR A 107 5.00 -17.92 7.44
N THR A 108 5.08 -18.15 6.12
CA THR A 108 6.29 -18.56 5.41
C THR A 108 6.84 -17.47 4.49
N ILE A 109 8.04 -17.70 3.95
CA ILE A 109 8.65 -16.85 2.91
C ILE A 109 7.70 -16.68 1.71
N THR A 110 7.08 -17.76 1.25
CA THR A 110 6.09 -17.70 0.17
C THR A 110 4.95 -16.76 0.53
N ASP A 111 4.42 -16.82 1.76
CA ASP A 111 3.24 -16.04 2.14
C ASP A 111 3.49 -14.53 2.14
N ILE A 112 4.68 -14.11 2.58
CA ILE A 112 5.08 -12.70 2.58
C ILE A 112 5.33 -12.19 1.15
N LEU A 113 6.04 -12.97 0.31
CA LEU A 113 6.41 -12.51 -1.04
C LEU A 113 5.24 -12.43 -2.02
N CYS A 114 4.19 -13.24 -1.83
CA CYS A 114 2.96 -13.17 -2.65
C CYS A 114 1.74 -12.55 -1.94
N HIS A 115 1.94 -11.85 -0.82
CA HIS A 115 0.90 -11.05 -0.15
C HIS A 115 -0.38 -11.82 0.23
N ARG A 116 -0.23 -12.97 0.90
CA ARG A 116 -1.38 -13.82 1.25
C ARG A 116 -1.51 -14.16 2.73
N THR A 117 -0.90 -13.38 3.61
CA THR A 117 -0.99 -13.58 5.07
C THR A 117 -2.35 -13.16 5.64
N GLY A 118 -3.04 -12.22 4.99
CA GLY A 118 -4.22 -11.56 5.56
C GLY A 118 -3.89 -10.56 6.68
N MET A 119 -2.61 -10.21 6.86
CA MET A 119 -2.15 -9.20 7.83
C MET A 119 -2.69 -7.80 7.49
N GLY A 120 -3.07 -7.05 8.52
CA GLY A 120 -3.54 -5.67 8.41
C GLY A 120 -2.49 -4.74 7.78
N TRP A 121 -2.94 -3.93 6.82
CA TRP A 121 -2.13 -2.90 6.17
C TRP A 121 -1.74 -1.78 7.14
N GLY A 122 -0.66 -1.06 6.83
CA GLY A 122 -0.02 -0.16 7.77
C GLY A 122 0.56 1.17 7.24
N ASP A 123 0.48 1.47 5.94
CA ASP A 123 1.34 2.52 5.35
C ASP A 123 0.87 3.96 5.64
N ASN A 124 -0.41 4.16 5.97
CA ASN A 124 -0.99 5.47 6.22
C ASN A 124 -0.31 6.26 7.35
N VAL A 125 0.28 5.55 8.32
CA VAL A 125 1.04 6.15 9.44
C VAL A 125 2.54 6.20 9.18
N ILE A 126 3.03 5.57 8.12
CA ILE A 126 4.46 5.43 7.81
C ILE A 126 4.94 6.60 6.95
N LEU A 127 4.20 6.92 5.88
CA LEU A 127 4.57 8.01 4.98
C LEU A 127 4.17 9.34 5.58
N GLY A 128 5.11 10.27 5.75
CA GLY A 128 4.87 11.63 6.24
C GLY A 128 4.84 12.67 5.12
N THR A 129 5.23 13.89 5.47
CA THR A 129 5.54 15.03 4.60
C THR A 129 7.06 15.24 4.51
N ALA A 130 7.53 16.12 3.62
CA ALA A 130 8.96 16.49 3.53
C ALA A 130 9.93 15.29 3.45
N GLY A 131 9.50 14.22 2.74
CA GLY A 131 10.27 12.98 2.59
C GLY A 131 10.37 12.11 3.85
N ASN A 132 9.66 12.46 4.94
CA ASN A 132 9.73 11.74 6.21
C ASN A 132 9.13 10.34 6.13
N ILE A 133 9.81 9.40 6.80
CA ILE A 133 9.30 8.09 7.16
C ILE A 133 9.12 8.07 8.67
N LEU A 134 7.88 8.00 9.12
CA LEU A 134 7.48 8.20 10.51
C LEU A 134 7.63 6.93 11.37
N LEU A 135 7.89 5.78 10.74
CA LEU A 135 8.21 4.53 11.43
C LEU A 135 9.73 4.30 11.41
N ARG A 136 10.34 4.34 12.58
CA ARG A 136 11.77 4.11 12.77
C ARG A 136 12.09 2.63 12.57
N SER A 137 13.26 2.30 12.02
CA SER A 137 13.63 0.90 11.75
C SER A 137 13.59 -0.01 12.98
N GLU A 138 13.99 0.50 14.15
CA GLU A 138 13.96 -0.25 15.42
C GLU A 138 12.55 -0.67 15.85
N ASP A 139 11.52 0.09 15.43
CA ASP A 139 10.12 -0.16 15.79
C ASP A 139 9.39 -1.06 14.79
N VAL A 140 9.98 -1.32 13.61
CA VAL A 140 9.30 -2.03 12.50
C VAL A 140 8.85 -3.43 12.92
N MET A 141 9.70 -4.20 13.59
CA MET A 141 9.33 -5.56 14.03
C MET A 141 8.21 -5.54 15.07
N ASN A 142 8.27 -4.60 16.03
CA ASN A 142 7.20 -4.43 17.03
C ASN A 142 5.87 -4.04 16.37
N TYR A 143 5.93 -3.13 15.39
CA TYR A 143 4.77 -2.74 14.60
C TYR A 143 4.16 -3.91 13.82
N ILE A 144 5.00 -4.73 13.17
CA ILE A 144 4.59 -5.95 12.46
C ILE A 144 3.94 -6.95 13.42
N ASN A 145 4.54 -7.17 14.59
CA ASN A 145 4.05 -8.12 15.58
C ASN A 145 2.67 -7.77 16.12
N ASN A 146 2.29 -6.50 16.08
CA ASN A 146 1.00 -6.01 16.57
C ASN A 146 -0.04 -5.81 15.45
N ARG A 147 0.26 -6.22 14.21
CA ARG A 147 -0.73 -6.14 13.13
C ARG A 147 -1.85 -7.17 13.32
N PRO A 148 -3.12 -6.78 13.19
CA PRO A 148 -4.24 -7.71 13.26
C PRO A 148 -4.29 -8.59 12.01
N LEU A 149 -4.89 -9.78 12.15
CA LEU A 149 -5.32 -10.58 11.02
C LEU A 149 -6.67 -10.03 10.53
N ILE A 150 -6.68 -9.37 9.37
CA ILE A 150 -7.89 -8.75 8.81
C ILE A 150 -8.57 -9.65 7.80
N ARG A 151 -7.89 -10.64 7.21
CA ARG A 151 -8.45 -11.60 6.25
C ARG A 151 -8.03 -13.00 6.64
N GLN A 152 -8.79 -14.01 6.21
CA GLN A 152 -8.38 -15.40 6.46
C GLN A 152 -7.01 -15.66 5.83
N PHE A 153 -6.15 -16.34 6.58
CA PHE A 153 -4.80 -16.65 6.14
C PHE A 153 -4.84 -17.46 4.83
N ARG A 154 -4.08 -17.01 3.83
CA ARG A 154 -4.00 -17.56 2.45
C ARG A 154 -5.29 -17.52 1.64
N SER A 155 -6.34 -16.84 2.10
CA SER A 155 -7.65 -16.89 1.41
C SER A 155 -7.73 -15.98 0.18
N GLN A 156 -6.99 -14.87 0.17
CA GLN A 156 -7.05 -13.87 -0.89
C GLN A 156 -5.78 -13.03 -0.95
N PHE A 157 -5.59 -12.35 -2.08
CA PHE A 157 -4.50 -11.41 -2.26
C PHE A 157 -4.73 -10.17 -1.39
N GLY A 158 -3.68 -9.71 -0.71
CA GLY A 158 -3.73 -8.54 0.16
C GLY A 158 -2.38 -7.84 0.20
N TYR A 159 -2.14 -6.96 -0.77
CA TYR A 159 -0.91 -6.19 -0.90
C TYR A 159 -0.52 -5.53 0.43
N ASN A 160 0.74 -5.73 0.84
CA ASN A 160 1.24 -5.22 2.10
C ASN A 160 2.76 -5.06 2.04
N ASN A 161 3.24 -3.83 2.23
CA ASN A 161 4.67 -3.51 2.16
C ASN A 161 5.46 -4.08 3.34
N LEU A 162 4.84 -4.25 4.52
CA LEU A 162 5.45 -4.85 5.72
C LEU A 162 6.00 -6.27 5.45
N HIS A 163 5.41 -7.00 4.52
CA HIS A 163 5.88 -8.31 4.13
C HIS A 163 7.28 -8.28 3.49
N TYR A 164 7.59 -7.23 2.73
CA TYR A 164 8.89 -7.09 2.10
C TYR A 164 9.94 -6.55 3.07
N GLU A 165 9.54 -5.83 4.13
CA GLU A 165 10.44 -5.54 5.24
C GLU A 165 10.87 -6.81 6.00
N LEU A 166 9.93 -7.75 6.21
CA LEU A 166 10.29 -9.08 6.72
C LEU A 166 11.25 -9.79 5.76
N ALA A 167 11.03 -9.70 4.44
CA ALA A 167 11.94 -10.28 3.45
C ALA A 167 13.35 -9.70 3.53
N GLY A 168 13.49 -8.39 3.71
CA GLY A 168 14.76 -7.72 3.97
C GLY A 168 15.44 -8.25 5.24
N SER A 169 14.70 -8.32 6.34
CA SER A 169 15.19 -8.86 7.62
C SER A 169 15.64 -10.32 7.51
N VAL A 170 14.93 -11.14 6.73
CA VAL A 170 15.33 -12.53 6.45
C VAL A 170 16.65 -12.57 5.67
N ILE A 171 16.83 -11.71 4.67
CA ILE A 171 18.09 -11.63 3.92
C ILE A 171 19.24 -11.32 4.88
N GLU A 172 19.09 -10.33 5.75
CA GLU A 172 20.13 -9.96 6.71
C GLU A 172 20.45 -11.11 7.67
N GLN A 173 19.41 -11.67 8.30
CA GLN A 173 19.55 -12.73 9.28
C GLN A 173 20.17 -13.99 8.70
N VAL A 174 19.70 -14.42 7.51
CA VAL A 174 20.20 -15.64 6.90
C VAL A 174 21.58 -15.42 6.31
N SER A 175 21.85 -14.28 5.67
CA SER A 175 23.13 -14.00 5.00
C SER A 175 24.26 -13.67 5.97
N GLY A 176 23.96 -12.99 7.08
CA GLY A 176 24.92 -12.37 8.00
C GLY A 176 25.48 -11.03 7.51
N GLN A 177 24.89 -10.44 6.47
CA GLN A 177 25.29 -9.16 5.87
C GLN A 177 24.18 -8.13 5.99
N PRO A 178 24.50 -6.82 6.13
CA PRO A 178 23.50 -5.76 5.95
C PRO A 178 22.79 -5.90 4.60
N TYR A 179 21.50 -5.57 4.56
CA TYR A 179 20.65 -5.77 3.38
C TYR A 179 21.28 -5.15 2.13
N PHE A 180 21.71 -3.89 2.21
CA PHE A 180 22.34 -3.19 1.10
C PHE A 180 23.62 -3.89 0.61
N ASP A 181 24.52 -4.30 1.52
CA ASP A 181 25.78 -4.95 1.14
C ASP A 181 25.53 -6.28 0.43
N PHE A 182 24.51 -7.03 0.87
CA PHE A 182 24.05 -8.22 0.18
C PHE A 182 23.52 -7.89 -1.21
N MET A 183 22.61 -6.91 -1.33
CA MET A 183 22.04 -6.52 -2.63
C MET A 183 23.14 -6.04 -3.60
N GLN A 184 24.07 -5.22 -3.13
CA GLN A 184 25.18 -4.70 -3.92
C GLN A 184 26.06 -5.84 -4.45
N SER A 185 26.64 -6.64 -3.54
CA SER A 185 27.63 -7.66 -3.90
C SER A 185 27.05 -8.87 -4.62
N ARG A 186 25.78 -9.22 -4.36
CA ARG A 186 25.16 -10.45 -4.87
C ARG A 186 24.29 -10.24 -6.10
N LEU A 187 23.80 -9.03 -6.34
CA LEU A 187 22.92 -8.72 -7.47
C LEU A 187 23.42 -7.55 -8.33
N LEU A 188 23.72 -6.40 -7.74
CA LEU A 188 24.03 -5.20 -8.52
C LEU A 188 25.40 -5.29 -9.21
N ASP A 189 26.46 -5.64 -8.47
CA ASP A 189 27.82 -5.75 -9.00
C ASP A 189 27.92 -6.82 -10.11
N PRO A 190 27.38 -8.04 -9.94
CA PRO A 190 27.46 -9.06 -10.99
C PRO A 190 26.66 -8.71 -12.26
N LEU A 191 25.64 -7.85 -12.15
CA LEU A 191 24.86 -7.34 -13.29
C LEU A 191 25.41 -6.02 -13.85
N GLY A 192 26.44 -5.43 -13.22
CA GLY A 192 27.00 -4.13 -13.59
C GLY A 192 25.98 -2.99 -13.46
N MET A 193 25.14 -3.01 -12.42
CA MET A 193 24.13 -1.98 -12.16
C MET A 193 24.70 -0.82 -11.33
N GLU A 194 25.62 -0.06 -11.93
CA GLU A 194 26.43 0.98 -11.30
C GLU A 194 25.65 2.22 -10.84
N ARG A 195 24.45 2.45 -11.39
CA ARG A 195 23.57 3.60 -11.06
C ARG A 195 22.32 3.14 -10.31
N THR A 196 22.43 2.01 -9.61
CA THR A 196 21.36 1.46 -8.76
C THR A 196 21.82 1.43 -7.31
N SER A 197 20.95 1.84 -6.39
CA SER A 197 21.25 1.84 -4.95
C SER A 197 20.00 1.56 -4.13
N PHE A 198 20.18 0.89 -2.99
CA PHE A 198 19.16 0.74 -1.94
C PHE A 198 19.43 1.67 -0.74
N GLN A 199 20.46 2.52 -0.84
CA GLN A 199 20.85 3.52 0.15
C GLN A 199 20.64 4.94 -0.38
N THR A 200 20.69 5.91 0.53
CA THR A 200 20.81 7.33 0.17
C THR A 200 21.92 7.53 -0.84
N LEU A 201 21.65 8.30 -1.89
CA LEU A 201 22.68 8.65 -2.86
C LEU A 201 23.63 9.70 -2.25
N SER A 202 24.92 9.53 -2.47
CA SER A 202 25.91 10.56 -2.18
C SER A 202 25.60 11.83 -2.99
N GLU A 203 25.87 13.02 -2.42
CA GLU A 203 25.76 14.31 -3.11
C GLU A 203 26.63 14.39 -4.38
N SER A 204 27.65 13.53 -4.48
CA SER A 204 28.51 13.43 -5.67
C SER A 204 27.86 12.72 -6.86
N VAL A 205 26.73 12.04 -6.67
CA VAL A 205 26.03 11.33 -7.74
C VAL A 205 25.30 12.36 -8.60
N ASP A 206 25.65 12.42 -9.88
CA ASP A 206 25.02 13.29 -10.87
C ASP A 206 23.77 12.65 -11.48
N ASP A 207 23.09 13.39 -12.37
CA ASP A 207 21.93 12.91 -13.14
C ASP A 207 20.88 12.16 -12.28
N VAL A 208 20.50 12.79 -11.16
CA VAL A 208 19.40 12.35 -10.29
C VAL A 208 18.20 13.27 -10.56
N THR A 209 17.00 12.70 -10.65
CA THR A 209 15.78 13.49 -10.82
C THR A 209 15.43 14.29 -9.58
N VAL A 210 14.83 15.47 -9.75
CA VAL A 210 13.98 16.08 -8.72
C VAL A 210 12.65 15.33 -8.69
N CYS A 211 12.11 15.09 -7.50
CA CYS A 211 10.80 14.47 -7.30
C CYS A 211 9.71 15.53 -7.29
N TYR A 212 8.56 15.23 -7.89
CA TYR A 212 7.43 16.17 -7.97
C TYR A 212 6.11 15.55 -7.52
N ASN A 213 5.18 16.39 -7.08
CA ASN A 213 3.77 16.02 -6.99
C ASN A 213 2.94 16.90 -7.92
N ALA A 214 1.87 16.33 -8.49
CA ALA A 214 0.93 17.08 -9.31
C ALA A 214 -0.15 17.78 -8.46
N LEU A 215 -0.39 19.05 -8.77
CA LEU A 215 -1.50 19.86 -8.28
C LEU A 215 -2.78 19.60 -9.08
N ASP A 216 -3.90 20.13 -8.62
CA ASP A 216 -5.22 19.89 -9.19
C ASP A 216 -5.35 20.35 -10.66
N ASP A 217 -4.55 21.34 -11.08
CA ASP A 217 -4.47 21.83 -12.46
C ASP A 217 -3.43 21.11 -13.34
N ALA A 218 -2.88 20.00 -12.85
CA ALA A 218 -1.77 19.24 -13.44
C ALA A 218 -0.43 19.97 -13.54
N SER A 219 -0.30 21.17 -12.95
CA SER A 219 1.01 21.74 -12.66
C SER A 219 1.72 20.94 -11.57
N THR A 220 3.02 21.18 -11.37
CA THR A 220 3.83 20.35 -10.46
C THR A 220 4.64 21.18 -9.49
N VAL A 221 4.85 20.62 -8.31
CA VAL A 221 5.63 21.21 -7.23
C VAL A 221 6.74 20.25 -6.83
N PRO A 222 7.99 20.73 -6.66
CA PRO A 222 9.09 19.88 -6.22
C PRO A 222 8.88 19.45 -4.78
N ILE A 223 9.26 18.22 -4.45
CA ILE A 223 9.23 17.66 -3.11
C ILE A 223 10.54 16.92 -2.80
N ASP A 224 10.80 16.71 -1.51
CA ASP A 224 11.96 15.93 -1.07
C ASP A 224 11.83 14.44 -1.45
N PHE A 225 12.98 13.80 -1.63
CA PHE A 225 13.03 12.34 -1.71
C PHE A 225 12.53 11.72 -0.41
N LEU A 226 11.74 10.66 -0.55
CA LEU A 226 11.43 9.80 0.59
C LEU A 226 12.70 9.11 1.08
N ARG A 227 12.88 9.16 2.41
CA ARG A 227 14.03 8.58 3.11
C ARG A 227 13.84 7.09 3.42
N MET A 228 13.16 6.36 2.53
CA MET A 228 12.96 4.92 2.68
C MET A 228 14.31 4.19 2.59
N GLY A 229 14.58 3.32 3.55
CA GLY A 229 15.83 2.55 3.64
C GLY A 229 17.04 3.27 4.22
N ASP A 230 16.92 4.56 4.57
CA ASP A 230 18.00 5.37 5.17
C ASP A 230 18.07 5.16 6.70
N GLY A 231 18.10 3.90 7.15
CA GLY A 231 17.91 3.56 8.57
C GLY A 231 16.45 3.69 9.04
N ALA A 232 15.51 3.76 8.09
CA ALA A 232 14.07 3.75 8.31
C ALA A 232 13.39 2.61 7.51
N TYR A 233 12.10 2.41 7.76
CA TYR A 233 11.23 1.50 7.00
C TYR A 233 11.39 1.68 5.48
N GLY A 234 11.39 0.59 4.72
CA GLY A 234 11.09 0.65 3.30
C GLY A 234 12.17 0.16 2.34
N ALA A 235 13.36 -0.20 2.83
CA ALA A 235 14.50 -0.54 1.96
C ALA A 235 14.13 -1.66 0.98
N ALA A 236 13.56 -2.74 1.50
CA ALA A 236 13.29 -3.96 0.74
C ALA A 236 11.94 -3.95 0.00
N SER A 237 11.03 -3.05 0.39
CA SER A 237 9.70 -2.92 -0.22
C SER A 237 9.64 -1.87 -1.33
N GLY A 238 10.37 -0.76 -1.21
CA GLY A 238 10.24 0.35 -2.15
C GLY A 238 11.40 1.36 -2.22
N GLY A 239 12.46 1.17 -1.44
CA GLY A 239 13.52 2.16 -1.25
C GLY A 239 14.60 2.21 -2.33
N ALA A 240 14.56 1.33 -3.34
CA ALA A 240 15.58 1.34 -4.38
C ALA A 240 15.46 2.56 -5.31
N ARG A 241 16.60 2.99 -5.84
CA ARG A 241 16.76 4.06 -6.83
C ARG A 241 17.59 3.50 -7.98
N SER A 242 17.19 3.75 -9.22
CA SER A 242 17.87 3.20 -10.39
C SER A 242 17.62 4.04 -11.64
N SER A 243 18.35 3.75 -12.71
CA SER A 243 18.11 4.28 -14.05
C SER A 243 17.44 3.24 -14.93
N VAL A 244 16.79 3.69 -16.01
CA VAL A 244 16.16 2.74 -16.94
C VAL A 244 17.19 1.84 -17.61
N LYS A 245 18.41 2.35 -17.86
CA LYS A 245 19.52 1.58 -18.43
C LYS A 245 19.95 0.42 -17.53
N ASP A 246 19.99 0.62 -16.22
CA ASP A 246 20.30 -0.46 -15.27
C ASP A 246 19.14 -1.42 -15.07
N LEU A 247 17.91 -0.90 -14.96
CA LEU A 247 16.72 -1.76 -14.82
C LEU A 247 16.54 -2.70 -16.00
N VAL A 248 16.80 -2.24 -17.23
CA VAL A 248 16.76 -3.13 -18.39
C VAL A 248 17.74 -4.30 -18.23
N LYS A 249 18.93 -4.12 -17.63
CA LYS A 249 19.89 -5.23 -17.40
C LYS A 249 19.29 -6.33 -16.52
N ILE A 250 18.79 -5.98 -15.33
CA ILE A 250 18.24 -6.99 -14.41
C ILE A 250 16.97 -7.64 -14.97
N TYR A 251 16.09 -6.87 -15.60
CA TYR A 251 14.86 -7.41 -16.19
C TYR A 251 15.13 -8.26 -17.44
N SER A 252 16.21 -7.98 -18.18
CA SER A 252 16.74 -8.89 -19.21
C SER A 252 17.18 -10.22 -18.62
N SER A 253 17.84 -10.20 -17.46
CA SER A 253 18.26 -11.42 -16.76
C SER A 253 17.06 -12.22 -16.22
N PHE A 254 16.01 -11.54 -15.73
CA PHE A 254 14.76 -12.19 -15.33
C PHE A 254 14.12 -12.95 -16.51
N ILE A 255 13.91 -12.28 -17.65
CA ILE A 255 13.20 -12.89 -18.78
C ILE A 255 14.01 -14.02 -19.42
N LYS A 256 15.33 -13.85 -19.59
CA LYS A 256 16.22 -14.89 -20.14
C LYS A 256 16.27 -16.11 -19.23
N GLY A 257 16.47 -15.89 -17.92
CA GLY A 257 16.54 -16.97 -16.96
C GLY A 257 15.20 -17.66 -16.71
N PHE A 258 14.07 -16.98 -16.90
CA PHE A 258 12.74 -17.62 -16.91
C PHE A 258 12.58 -18.51 -18.14
N ASN A 259 12.88 -18.01 -19.34
CA ASN A 259 12.75 -18.75 -20.59
C ASN A 259 13.71 -19.94 -20.71
N SER A 260 14.91 -19.84 -20.14
CA SER A 260 15.90 -20.93 -20.18
C SER A 260 15.45 -22.21 -19.50
N GLN A 261 14.39 -22.14 -18.69
CA GLN A 261 13.86 -23.27 -17.93
C GLN A 261 12.75 -24.02 -18.68
N PHE A 262 12.23 -23.45 -19.77
CA PHE A 262 11.16 -24.04 -20.58
C PHE A 262 11.60 -24.44 -21.99
N GLY A 263 12.77 -24.00 -22.46
CA GLY A 263 13.33 -24.37 -23.76
C GLY A 263 14.35 -25.51 -23.64
N GLU A 264 14.20 -26.58 -24.45
CA GLU A 264 15.24 -27.62 -24.59
C GLU A 264 16.57 -27.08 -25.18
N SER A 265 16.56 -25.85 -25.71
CA SER A 265 17.65 -25.24 -26.50
C SER A 265 18.12 -23.87 -25.98
N VAL A 266 17.59 -23.39 -24.85
CA VAL A 266 18.09 -22.17 -24.22
C VAL A 266 19.02 -22.61 -23.10
N THR A 267 20.33 -22.52 -23.32
CA THR A 267 21.32 -22.77 -22.26
C THR A 267 21.01 -21.84 -21.09
N PRO A 268 20.87 -22.38 -19.86
CA PRO A 268 20.87 -21.55 -18.66
C PRO A 268 22.05 -20.59 -18.75
N ASP A 269 21.77 -19.29 -18.59
CA ASP A 269 22.85 -18.32 -18.47
C ASP A 269 23.47 -18.53 -17.10
N ASP A 270 24.43 -19.45 -17.00
CA ASP A 270 25.15 -19.75 -15.76
C ASP A 270 25.83 -18.49 -15.19
N ALA A 271 26.07 -17.48 -16.04
CA ALA A 271 26.61 -16.18 -15.64
C ALA A 271 25.57 -15.26 -14.98
N SER A 272 24.26 -15.50 -15.16
CA SER A 272 23.22 -14.72 -14.47
C SER A 272 23.25 -15.01 -12.96
N PRO A 273 23.31 -13.96 -12.11
CA PRO A 273 23.22 -14.13 -10.67
C PRO A 273 21.80 -14.51 -10.22
N LEU A 274 20.78 -14.36 -11.07
CA LEU A 274 19.41 -14.66 -10.68
C LEU A 274 19.16 -16.18 -10.68
N LYS A 275 18.61 -16.72 -9.58
CA LYS A 275 18.30 -18.15 -9.40
C LYS A 275 16.83 -18.34 -9.04
N GLN A 276 16.32 -19.58 -9.16
CA GLN A 276 14.94 -19.94 -8.79
C GLN A 276 13.82 -19.20 -9.56
N LEU A 277 14.11 -18.71 -10.78
CA LEU A 277 13.18 -17.83 -11.51
C LEU A 277 11.84 -18.48 -11.90
N ASN A 278 11.78 -19.78 -12.23
CA ASN A 278 10.49 -20.48 -12.40
C ASN A 278 9.60 -20.38 -11.16
N HIS A 279 10.19 -20.51 -9.98
CA HIS A 279 9.47 -20.47 -8.73
C HIS A 279 9.07 -19.04 -8.39
N ILE A 280 9.98 -18.08 -8.53
CA ILE A 280 9.74 -16.65 -8.25
C ILE A 280 8.62 -16.10 -9.15
N MET A 281 8.64 -16.45 -10.43
CA MET A 281 7.76 -15.85 -11.43
C MET A 281 6.50 -16.68 -11.71
N SER A 282 6.30 -17.84 -11.07
CA SER A 282 5.07 -18.65 -11.23
C SER A 282 3.91 -18.12 -10.38
N ALA A 283 2.68 -18.33 -10.86
CA ALA A 283 1.45 -17.95 -10.17
C ALA A 283 1.39 -18.50 -8.73
N LYS A 284 1.04 -17.65 -7.76
CA LYS A 284 0.91 -18.06 -6.34
C LYS A 284 -0.47 -17.80 -5.76
N ILE A 285 -1.09 -16.68 -6.14
CA ILE A 285 -2.42 -16.30 -5.65
C ILE A 285 -3.17 -15.50 -6.74
N PRO A 286 -4.44 -15.79 -7.04
CA PRO A 286 -5.20 -14.99 -7.98
C PRO A 286 -5.41 -13.55 -7.46
N PHE A 287 -5.52 -12.60 -8.37
CA PHE A 287 -6.08 -11.29 -8.01
C PHE A 287 -7.57 -11.42 -7.72
N ASP A 288 -8.10 -10.54 -6.87
CA ASP A 288 -9.52 -10.54 -6.49
C ASP A 288 -10.49 -10.17 -7.64
N GLN A 289 -9.96 -9.78 -8.82
CA GLN A 289 -10.78 -9.42 -9.98
C GLN A 289 -11.10 -10.64 -10.85
N PRO A 290 -12.38 -10.84 -11.24
CA PRO A 290 -12.75 -11.88 -12.20
C PRO A 290 -12.02 -11.67 -13.53
N SER A 291 -11.38 -12.73 -14.02
CA SER A 291 -10.74 -12.75 -15.34
C SER A 291 -11.11 -14.05 -16.06
N GLN A 292 -11.30 -13.97 -17.38
CA GLN A 292 -11.52 -15.15 -18.22
C GLN A 292 -10.22 -15.96 -18.39
N HIS A 293 -9.07 -15.29 -18.26
CA HIS A 293 -7.74 -15.88 -18.34
C HIS A 293 -6.98 -15.67 -17.03
N GLU A 294 -5.75 -16.18 -16.91
CA GLU A 294 -4.95 -16.02 -15.70
C GLU A 294 -4.78 -14.53 -15.33
N ALA A 295 -5.10 -14.19 -14.08
CA ALA A 295 -4.74 -12.92 -13.45
C ALA A 295 -4.32 -13.25 -12.00
N SER A 296 -3.01 -13.20 -11.74
CA SER A 296 -2.45 -13.68 -10.47
C SER A 296 -1.25 -12.84 -10.03
N TYR A 297 -0.80 -13.07 -8.81
CA TYR A 297 0.42 -12.51 -8.26
C TYR A 297 1.42 -13.63 -7.92
N ALA A 298 2.70 -13.32 -8.12
CA ALA A 298 3.85 -14.16 -7.85
C ALA A 298 4.80 -13.48 -6.85
N PHE A 299 6.10 -13.74 -6.84
CA PHE A 299 7.03 -13.07 -5.92
C PHE A 299 7.50 -11.75 -6.53
N GLY A 300 6.79 -10.67 -6.21
CA GLY A 300 7.09 -9.32 -6.70
C GLY A 300 6.65 -9.08 -8.15
N TRP A 301 5.73 -9.90 -8.65
CA TRP A 301 5.22 -9.83 -10.03
C TRP A 301 3.71 -10.04 -10.08
N GLY A 302 3.00 -9.11 -10.71
CA GLY A 302 1.68 -9.39 -11.29
C GLY A 302 1.82 -10.22 -12.55
N ARG A 303 0.85 -11.09 -12.82
CA ARG A 303 0.78 -11.98 -13.97
C ARG A 303 -0.58 -11.86 -14.62
N VAL A 304 -0.61 -11.63 -15.93
CA VAL A 304 -1.82 -11.59 -16.73
C VAL A 304 -1.58 -12.35 -18.02
N GLN A 305 -2.53 -13.21 -18.37
CA GLN A 305 -2.57 -13.81 -19.69
C GLN A 305 -3.48 -12.95 -20.58
N LEU A 306 -2.93 -12.42 -21.67
CA LEU A 306 -3.70 -11.70 -22.69
C LEU A 306 -4.56 -12.70 -23.47
N PRO A 307 -5.79 -12.36 -23.89
CA PRO A 307 -6.53 -11.13 -23.61
C PRO A 307 -6.82 -10.91 -22.12
N GLY A 308 -6.40 -9.78 -21.55
CA GLY A 308 -6.47 -9.57 -20.12
C GLY A 308 -6.41 -8.11 -19.71
N ARG A 309 -6.85 -7.84 -18.49
CA ARG A 309 -6.71 -6.53 -17.84
C ARG A 309 -5.43 -6.54 -17.03
N PHE A 310 -4.68 -5.45 -17.04
CA PHE A 310 -3.52 -5.27 -16.19
C PHE A 310 -3.59 -3.94 -15.45
N GLY A 311 -2.58 -3.70 -14.62
CA GLY A 311 -2.45 -2.50 -13.82
C GLY A 311 -2.99 -2.64 -12.39
N GLN A 312 -3.39 -3.85 -11.95
CA GLN A 312 -4.08 -4.11 -10.67
C GLN A 312 -3.28 -3.70 -9.41
N ILE A 313 -1.98 -3.43 -9.53
CA ILE A 313 -1.11 -3.10 -8.40
C ILE A 313 -0.94 -1.57 -8.25
N GLY A 314 -1.21 -0.79 -9.31
CA GLY A 314 -1.05 0.67 -9.34
C GLY A 314 -2.32 1.43 -9.01
N LEU A 315 -2.34 2.73 -9.35
CA LEU A 315 -3.42 3.65 -8.96
C LEU A 315 -4.64 3.58 -9.88
N ASN A 316 -4.42 3.35 -11.17
CA ASN A 316 -5.45 3.43 -12.21
C ASN A 316 -6.70 2.56 -11.95
N PRO A 317 -6.63 1.32 -11.42
CA PRO A 317 -7.82 0.51 -11.15
C PRO A 317 -8.83 1.19 -10.22
N ALA A 318 -8.37 1.96 -9.23
CA ALA A 318 -9.26 2.70 -8.33
C ALA A 318 -9.87 3.95 -9.00
N LEU A 319 -9.21 4.48 -10.02
CA LEU A 319 -9.61 5.67 -10.77
C LEU A 319 -10.52 5.36 -11.97
N LEU A 320 -10.67 4.07 -12.33
CA LEU A 320 -11.54 3.61 -13.39
C LEU A 320 -12.67 2.73 -12.84
N PRO A 321 -13.77 3.32 -12.34
CA PRO A 321 -14.89 2.55 -11.78
C PRO A 321 -15.58 1.64 -12.82
N GLN A 322 -15.41 1.91 -14.12
CA GLN A 322 -15.88 1.04 -15.22
C GLN A 322 -14.95 -0.17 -15.47
N GLY A 323 -13.78 -0.20 -14.81
CA GLY A 323 -12.75 -1.23 -14.93
C GLY A 323 -11.61 -0.85 -15.88
N MET A 324 -10.46 -1.49 -15.67
CA MET A 324 -9.29 -1.38 -16.55
C MET A 324 -9.58 -1.94 -17.96
N PRO A 325 -8.95 -1.40 -19.01
CA PRO A 325 -9.11 -1.91 -20.37
C PRO A 325 -8.58 -3.36 -20.50
N THR A 326 -9.20 -4.13 -21.40
CA THR A 326 -8.70 -5.45 -21.78
C THR A 326 -7.81 -5.30 -23.01
N ILE A 327 -6.53 -5.61 -22.87
CA ILE A 327 -5.61 -5.66 -24.01
C ILE A 327 -5.65 -7.07 -24.59
N SER A 328 -5.87 -7.16 -25.90
CA SER A 328 -6.04 -8.42 -26.62
C SER A 328 -5.17 -8.46 -27.88
N THR A 329 -4.60 -9.62 -28.15
CA THR A 329 -3.81 -9.90 -29.36
C THR A 329 -4.48 -10.94 -30.24
N GLY A 330 -5.62 -11.50 -29.81
CA GLY A 330 -6.24 -12.68 -30.41
C GLY A 330 -5.52 -14.00 -30.09
N THR A 331 -4.30 -13.97 -29.55
CA THR A 331 -3.54 -15.14 -29.10
C THR A 331 -3.22 -15.06 -27.61
N SER A 332 -3.17 -16.21 -26.94
CA SER A 332 -2.89 -16.24 -25.50
C SER A 332 -1.43 -15.89 -25.24
N SER A 333 -1.14 -14.76 -24.56
CA SER A 333 0.24 -14.35 -24.24
C SER A 333 0.47 -13.92 -22.79
N LEU A 334 1.50 -14.45 -22.12
CA LEU A 334 1.80 -14.09 -20.73
C LEU A 334 2.50 -12.73 -20.65
N VAL A 335 2.02 -11.87 -19.74
CA VAL A 335 2.67 -10.63 -19.31
C VAL A 335 2.94 -10.72 -17.81
N LEU A 336 4.19 -10.54 -17.43
CA LEU A 336 4.59 -10.28 -16.05
C LEU A 336 4.79 -8.78 -15.89
N PHE A 337 4.25 -8.17 -14.84
CA PHE A 337 4.35 -6.73 -14.66
C PHE A 337 4.45 -6.37 -13.18
N HIS A 338 4.92 -5.16 -12.91
CA HIS A 338 4.77 -4.55 -11.59
C HIS A 338 4.71 -3.03 -11.75
N GLN A 339 3.95 -2.38 -10.87
CA GLN A 339 3.88 -0.92 -10.79
C GLN A 339 4.45 -0.43 -9.48
N GLY A 340 4.89 0.82 -9.44
CA GLY A 340 5.41 1.44 -8.23
C GLY A 340 4.80 2.82 -8.05
N SER A 341 4.44 3.13 -6.81
CA SER A 341 3.85 4.41 -6.45
C SER A 341 4.37 4.88 -5.11
N LEU A 342 4.95 6.07 -5.11
CA LEU A 342 5.36 6.80 -3.92
C LEU A 342 5.16 8.30 -4.20
N PRO A 343 5.02 9.15 -3.18
CA PRO A 343 5.22 10.59 -3.35
C PRO A 343 6.48 10.85 -4.17
N GLY A 344 6.37 11.65 -5.23
CA GLY A 344 7.52 12.00 -6.08
C GLY A 344 7.82 11.05 -7.24
N SER A 345 7.23 9.86 -7.32
CA SER A 345 7.56 8.90 -8.40
C SER A 345 6.47 7.86 -8.65
N LEU A 346 6.20 7.62 -9.94
CA LEU A 346 5.42 6.50 -10.44
C LEU A 346 6.26 5.71 -11.44
N THR A 347 6.12 4.38 -11.44
CA THR A 347 6.96 3.50 -12.27
C THR A 347 6.20 2.27 -12.76
N PHE A 348 6.61 1.73 -13.90
CA PHE A 348 6.05 0.52 -14.49
C PHE A 348 7.15 -0.36 -15.09
N VAL A 349 7.00 -1.67 -14.94
CA VAL A 349 7.76 -2.68 -15.69
C VAL A 349 6.82 -3.73 -16.26
N ALA A 350 7.10 -4.20 -17.46
CA ALA A 350 6.48 -5.40 -18.03
C ALA A 350 7.50 -6.28 -18.77
N LEU A 351 7.34 -7.59 -18.64
CA LEU A 351 8.09 -8.64 -19.32
C LEU A 351 7.11 -9.49 -20.13
N LEU A 352 7.43 -9.74 -21.40
CA LEU A 352 6.66 -10.64 -22.27
C LEU A 352 7.55 -11.81 -22.68
N PRO A 353 7.55 -12.93 -21.91
CA PRO A 353 8.45 -14.06 -22.13
C PRO A 353 8.48 -14.58 -23.57
N GLU A 354 7.32 -14.69 -24.21
CA GLU A 354 7.18 -15.22 -25.58
C GLU A 354 7.93 -14.43 -26.65
N THR A 355 8.08 -13.12 -26.45
CA THR A 355 8.78 -12.22 -27.39
C THR A 355 10.15 -11.77 -26.87
N GLU A 356 10.56 -12.27 -25.70
CA GLU A 356 11.73 -11.81 -24.96
C GLU A 356 11.77 -10.28 -24.82
N THR A 357 10.61 -9.68 -24.55
CA THR A 357 10.48 -8.22 -24.43
C THR A 357 10.56 -7.75 -22.99
N VAL A 358 11.29 -6.66 -22.76
CA VAL A 358 11.33 -5.91 -21.50
C VAL A 358 10.88 -4.47 -21.76
N ILE A 359 9.98 -3.96 -20.94
CA ILE A 359 9.50 -2.57 -20.96
C ILE A 359 9.68 -2.00 -19.57
N VAL A 360 10.34 -0.85 -19.46
CA VAL A 360 10.51 -0.10 -18.22
C VAL A 360 10.11 1.35 -18.48
N VAL A 361 9.29 1.92 -17.61
CA VAL A 361 8.86 3.32 -17.64
C VAL A 361 9.03 3.92 -16.25
N LEU A 362 9.87 4.94 -16.13
CA LEU A 362 10.12 5.66 -14.88
C LEU A 362 9.66 7.11 -15.03
N THR A 363 8.99 7.65 -14.01
CA THR A 363 8.53 9.04 -14.00
C THR A 363 8.91 9.70 -12.68
N ASN A 364 9.10 11.02 -12.71
CA ASN A 364 9.52 11.79 -11.53
C ASN A 364 8.36 12.53 -10.84
N SER A 365 7.16 11.96 -10.87
CA SER A 365 6.02 12.56 -10.17
C SER A 365 5.04 11.56 -9.59
N LEU A 366 4.50 11.84 -8.40
CA LEU A 366 3.17 11.34 -8.05
C LEU A 366 2.14 12.19 -8.80
N ALA A 367 1.74 11.69 -9.96
CA ALA A 367 0.86 12.36 -10.90
C ALA A 367 -0.63 12.15 -10.55
N LEU A 368 -1.53 12.86 -11.24
CA LEU A 368 -2.99 12.74 -11.07
C LEU A 368 -3.56 11.39 -11.53
N ASN A 369 -2.79 10.59 -12.26
CA ASN A 369 -3.08 9.19 -12.55
C ASN A 369 -1.75 8.40 -12.67
N ASP A 370 -1.82 7.08 -12.83
CA ASP A 370 -0.64 6.25 -13.06
C ASP A 370 -0.24 6.29 -14.55
N ALA A 371 0.39 7.41 -14.94
CA ALA A 371 0.92 7.67 -16.28
C ALA A 371 1.91 6.59 -16.80
N PRO A 372 2.87 6.07 -16.01
CA PRO A 372 3.77 5.04 -16.50
C PRO A 372 3.04 3.73 -16.81
N ASP A 373 1.98 3.38 -16.08
CA ASP A 373 1.10 2.26 -16.45
C ASP A 373 0.48 2.52 -17.84
N TRP A 374 -0.15 3.69 -18.09
CA TRP A 374 -0.71 4.02 -19.41
C TRP A 374 0.30 3.98 -20.56
N ILE A 375 1.51 4.52 -20.34
CA ILE A 375 2.59 4.50 -21.31
C ILE A 375 3.05 3.05 -21.56
N GLY A 376 3.20 2.25 -20.50
CA GLY A 376 3.54 0.84 -20.59
C GLY A 376 2.50 0.04 -21.38
N GLN A 377 1.21 0.26 -21.10
CA GLN A 377 0.11 -0.39 -21.83
C GLN A 377 0.11 -0.03 -23.32
N LEU A 378 0.34 1.25 -23.63
CA LEU A 378 0.44 1.75 -25.00
C LEU A 378 1.60 1.09 -25.77
N ILE A 379 2.75 0.94 -25.12
CA ILE A 379 3.92 0.25 -25.70
C ILE A 379 3.61 -1.23 -25.91
N ILE A 380 2.93 -1.89 -24.97
CA ILE A 380 2.51 -3.30 -25.13
C ILE A 380 1.58 -3.46 -26.34
N GLU A 381 0.57 -2.59 -26.50
CA GLU A 381 -0.33 -2.62 -27.66
C GLU A 381 0.43 -2.47 -28.99
N GLU A 382 1.49 -1.65 -29.00
CA GLU A 382 2.36 -1.52 -30.17
C GLU A 382 3.18 -2.80 -30.40
N ILE A 383 3.81 -3.36 -29.37
CA ILE A 383 4.65 -4.57 -29.48
C ILE A 383 3.86 -5.75 -30.02
N VAL A 384 2.64 -5.96 -29.50
CA VAL A 384 1.74 -7.02 -29.97
C VAL A 384 1.05 -6.71 -31.30
N ASN A 385 1.39 -5.56 -31.93
CA ASN A 385 0.89 -5.11 -33.23
C ASN A 385 -0.64 -5.11 -33.31
N ARG A 386 -1.29 -4.53 -32.29
CA ARG A 386 -2.75 -4.45 -32.24
C ARG A 386 -3.28 -3.56 -33.40
N PRO A 387 -4.29 -4.01 -34.17
CA PRO A 387 -4.87 -3.24 -35.26
C PRO A 387 -5.40 -1.88 -34.80
N SER A 388 -5.23 -0.86 -35.65
CA SER A 388 -5.55 0.54 -35.32
C SER A 388 -6.98 0.76 -34.83
N GLU A 389 -7.94 0.07 -35.42
CA GLU A 389 -9.37 0.13 -35.14
C GLU A 389 -9.77 -0.53 -33.81
N LEU A 390 -8.86 -1.32 -33.22
CA LEU A 390 -9.05 -1.97 -31.92
C LEU A 390 -8.22 -1.31 -30.82
N ARG A 391 -7.35 -0.35 -31.13
CA ARG A 391 -6.45 0.25 -30.13
C ARG A 391 -7.22 0.95 -29.03
N THR A 392 -6.69 0.83 -27.82
CA THR A 392 -7.28 1.41 -26.63
C THR A 392 -7.03 2.92 -26.62
N ASP A 393 -8.06 3.69 -26.28
CA ASP A 393 -7.93 5.14 -26.07
C ASP A 393 -7.34 5.43 -24.68
N PHE A 394 -6.04 5.19 -24.51
CA PHE A 394 -5.35 5.46 -23.25
C PHE A 394 -5.39 6.94 -22.85
N VAL A 395 -5.52 7.85 -23.83
CA VAL A 395 -5.60 9.28 -23.54
C VAL A 395 -6.95 9.62 -22.91
N GLY A 396 -8.05 9.16 -23.48
CA GLY A 396 -9.38 9.31 -22.88
C GLY A 396 -9.50 8.61 -21.52
N LEU A 397 -8.86 7.45 -21.33
CA LEU A 397 -8.77 6.78 -20.03
C LEU A 397 -7.98 7.59 -19.00
N ALA A 398 -6.87 8.22 -19.42
CA ALA A 398 -6.10 9.10 -18.55
C ALA A 398 -6.91 10.31 -18.11
N GLU A 399 -7.65 10.96 -19.01
CA GLU A 399 -8.56 12.08 -18.71
C GLU A 399 -9.65 11.65 -17.72
N ALA A 400 -10.26 10.48 -17.94
CA ALA A 400 -11.27 9.92 -17.04
C ALA A 400 -10.70 9.62 -15.63
N ALA A 401 -9.49 9.06 -15.57
CA ALA A 401 -8.82 8.75 -14.32
C ALA A 401 -8.50 10.02 -13.52
N VAL A 402 -8.01 11.09 -14.17
CA VAL A 402 -7.78 12.39 -13.52
C VAL A 402 -9.08 12.98 -12.99
N ALA A 403 -10.14 12.97 -13.79
CA ALA A 403 -11.45 13.47 -13.39
C ALA A 403 -12.02 12.70 -12.18
N GLU A 404 -11.74 11.40 -12.05
CA GLU A 404 -12.13 10.60 -10.90
C GLU A 404 -11.25 10.87 -9.67
N ASN A 405 -9.94 11.04 -9.86
CA ASN A 405 -9.00 11.33 -8.77
C ASN A 405 -9.35 12.66 -8.07
N LEU A 406 -9.59 13.71 -8.85
CA LEU A 406 -9.91 15.05 -8.34
C LEU A 406 -11.24 15.12 -7.54
N LYS A 407 -12.09 14.08 -7.60
CA LYS A 407 -13.28 13.99 -6.75
C LYS A 407 -12.95 13.61 -5.30
N TRP A 408 -11.77 13.08 -5.01
CA TRP A 408 -11.41 12.63 -3.67
C TRP A 408 -11.59 13.74 -2.62
N TYR A 409 -10.94 14.89 -2.80
CA TYR A 409 -10.98 15.96 -1.79
C TYR A 409 -12.40 16.52 -1.58
N PRO A 410 -13.16 16.90 -2.62
CA PRO A 410 -14.55 17.33 -2.45
C PRO A 410 -15.43 16.28 -1.78
N ARG A 411 -15.23 14.97 -2.07
CA ARG A 411 -15.97 13.88 -1.40
C ARG A 411 -15.66 13.82 0.09
N VAL A 412 -14.38 13.90 0.48
CA VAL A 412 -13.98 13.86 1.89
C VAL A 412 -14.55 15.08 2.64
N VAL A 413 -14.50 16.27 2.04
CA VAL A 413 -15.10 17.49 2.61
C VAL A 413 -16.62 17.33 2.80
N ASP A 414 -17.33 16.84 1.78
CA ASP A 414 -18.77 16.60 1.86
C ASP A 414 -19.14 15.54 2.92
N GLU A 415 -18.36 14.45 3.03
CA GLU A 415 -18.52 13.45 4.09
C GLU A 415 -18.31 14.02 5.48
N LEU A 416 -17.30 14.88 5.67
CA LEU A 416 -17.05 15.58 6.93
C LEU A 416 -18.22 16.53 7.25
N GLU A 417 -18.64 17.38 6.33
CA GLU A 417 -19.73 18.33 6.60
C GLU A 417 -21.05 17.62 6.94
N LYS A 418 -21.39 16.53 6.25
CA LYS A 418 -22.58 15.71 6.57
C LYS A 418 -22.52 15.06 7.96
N GLY A 419 -21.33 14.72 8.43
CA GLY A 419 -21.14 14.11 9.75
C GLY A 419 -21.04 15.12 10.90
N LYS A 420 -21.03 16.42 10.61
CA LYS A 420 -20.80 17.48 11.60
C LYS A 420 -22.05 17.71 12.46
N LYS A 421 -21.85 18.00 13.75
CA LYS A 421 -22.95 18.32 14.68
C LYS A 421 -22.92 19.82 14.98
N ALA A 422 -23.94 20.54 14.55
CA ALA A 422 -24.06 21.98 14.77
C ALA A 422 -24.25 22.33 16.24
N GLY A 423 -23.81 23.53 16.64
CA GLY A 423 -24.04 24.09 17.98
C GLY A 423 -23.21 23.47 19.10
N THR A 424 -22.18 22.70 18.77
CA THR A 424 -21.22 22.17 19.76
C THR A 424 -20.00 23.10 19.85
N SER A 425 -19.30 23.04 20.98
CA SER A 425 -18.07 23.81 21.20
C SER A 425 -17.04 22.90 21.85
N PRO A 426 -15.73 23.12 21.59
CA PRO A 426 -14.69 22.39 22.30
C PRO A 426 -14.63 22.85 23.76
N LYS A 427 -14.02 22.02 24.60
CA LYS A 427 -13.47 22.44 25.90
C LYS A 427 -12.40 23.53 25.69
N PRO A 428 -11.94 24.22 26.76
CA PRO A 428 -10.82 25.15 26.65
C PRO A 428 -9.63 24.52 25.92
N LEU A 429 -9.07 25.19 24.90
CA LEU A 429 -8.09 24.57 24.00
C LEU A 429 -6.83 24.03 24.73
N THR A 430 -6.46 24.65 25.84
CA THR A 430 -5.38 24.22 26.72
C THR A 430 -5.56 22.80 27.29
N GLU A 431 -6.80 22.30 27.37
CA GLU A 431 -7.09 20.93 27.82
C GLU A 431 -6.52 19.88 26.88
N TYR A 432 -6.47 20.16 25.57
CA TYR A 432 -6.00 19.20 24.56
C TYR A 432 -4.48 19.17 24.39
N VAL A 433 -3.77 20.19 24.89
CA VAL A 433 -2.31 20.31 24.77
C VAL A 433 -1.61 19.19 25.54
N GLY A 434 -0.69 18.52 24.85
CA GLY A 434 0.11 17.43 25.41
C GLY A 434 0.62 16.48 24.34
N THR A 435 1.44 15.54 24.78
CA THR A 435 2.05 14.52 23.93
C THR A 435 1.36 13.19 24.15
N TYR A 436 0.80 12.64 23.08
CA TYR A 436 -0.01 11.42 23.07
C TYR A 436 0.76 10.29 22.40
N TRP A 437 0.86 9.15 23.07
CA TRP A 437 1.57 7.96 22.58
C TRP A 437 0.60 6.82 22.33
N ASP A 438 0.82 6.06 21.26
CA ASP A 438 0.14 4.80 21.06
C ASP A 438 0.58 3.78 22.13
N ASP A 439 -0.21 2.73 22.33
CA ASP A 439 0.07 1.73 23.38
C ASP A 439 1.44 1.05 23.21
N LEU A 440 1.95 0.95 21.97
CA LEU A 440 3.27 0.35 21.68
C LEU A 440 4.43 1.32 21.89
N HIS A 441 4.16 2.61 22.11
CA HIS A 441 5.15 3.68 22.23
C HIS A 441 6.08 3.79 21.01
N ILE A 442 5.54 3.52 19.82
CA ILE A 442 6.26 3.63 18.53
C ILE A 442 5.81 4.86 17.74
N PHE A 443 4.62 5.37 18.03
CA PHE A 443 4.01 6.49 17.32
C PHE A 443 3.47 7.51 18.32
N MET A 444 3.85 8.76 18.10
CA MET A 444 3.48 9.88 18.95
C MET A 444 2.81 11.00 18.16
N ILE A 445 1.84 11.65 18.78
CA ILE A 445 1.23 12.89 18.31
C ILE A 445 1.43 13.97 19.38
N ASP A 446 2.05 15.08 18.99
CA ASP A 446 2.20 16.24 19.84
C ASP A 446 1.12 17.28 19.50
N ILE A 447 0.36 17.71 20.50
CA ILE A 447 -0.67 18.74 20.36
C ILE A 447 -0.17 20.03 20.97
N LYS A 448 0.07 21.03 20.13
CA LYS A 448 0.55 22.37 20.54
C LYS A 448 -0.55 23.41 20.42
N LEU A 449 -0.54 24.41 21.30
CA LEU A 449 -1.37 25.60 21.19
C LEU A 449 -0.47 26.80 20.87
N VAL A 450 -0.70 27.44 19.72
CA VAL A 450 0.03 28.64 19.28
C VAL A 450 -0.99 29.74 19.04
N GLY A 451 -0.96 30.77 19.89
CA GLY A 451 -2.05 31.75 19.95
C GLY A 451 -3.35 31.06 20.36
N ASP A 452 -4.37 31.16 19.51
CA ASP A 452 -5.69 30.55 19.72
C ASP A 452 -5.92 29.31 18.82
N THR A 453 -4.87 28.78 18.21
CA THR A 453 -4.94 27.66 17.26
C THR A 453 -4.22 26.43 17.78
N LEU A 454 -4.90 25.27 17.72
CA LEU A 454 -4.29 23.97 18.01
C LEU A 454 -3.59 23.41 16.78
N TYR A 455 -2.45 22.76 17.01
CA TYR A 455 -1.67 22.09 15.98
C TYR A 455 -1.42 20.63 16.35
N TRP A 456 -1.52 19.76 15.35
CA TRP A 456 -1.21 18.34 15.38
C TRP A 456 0.14 18.11 14.73
N LEU A 457 1.08 17.47 15.44
CA LEU A 457 2.40 17.14 14.92
C LEU A 457 2.63 15.63 15.02
N MET A 458 2.77 14.95 13.88
CA MET A 458 3.14 13.53 13.88
C MET A 458 4.62 13.38 14.24
N GLN A 459 4.90 12.48 15.20
CA GLN A 459 6.21 12.30 15.82
C GLN A 459 6.83 13.60 16.38
N GLY A 460 6.00 14.60 16.70
CA GLY A 460 6.45 15.92 17.19
C GLY A 460 7.26 16.73 16.17
N LEU A 461 7.27 16.33 14.89
CA LEU A 461 8.04 16.99 13.85
C LEU A 461 7.34 18.26 13.36
N GLU A 462 8.07 19.37 13.29
CA GLU A 462 7.54 20.64 12.77
C GLU A 462 7.09 20.53 11.30
N THR A 463 7.76 19.69 10.50
CA THR A 463 7.34 19.40 9.12
C THR A 463 5.98 18.71 9.05
N GLU A 464 5.60 17.96 10.11
CA GLU A 464 4.32 17.27 10.24
C GLU A 464 3.25 18.10 10.97
N MET A 465 3.45 19.42 11.07
CA MET A 465 2.50 20.30 11.76
C MET A 465 1.27 20.58 10.88
N PHE A 466 0.07 20.29 11.40
CA PHE A 466 -1.21 20.57 10.75
C PHE A 466 -2.12 21.33 11.72
N GLU A 467 -2.82 22.34 11.22
CA GLU A 467 -3.85 23.02 12.01
C GLU A 467 -4.99 22.04 12.35
N LEU A 468 -5.43 22.07 13.61
CA LEU A 468 -6.62 21.38 14.07
C LEU A 468 -7.82 22.32 14.04
N VAL A 469 -8.76 22.04 13.13
CA VAL A 469 -10.02 22.76 13.00
C VAL A 469 -11.10 22.04 13.79
N HIS A 470 -11.85 22.78 14.62
CA HIS A 470 -12.95 22.21 15.40
C HIS A 470 -14.02 21.61 14.50
N TYR A 471 -14.37 20.35 14.76
CA TYR A 471 -15.36 19.61 13.99
C TYR A 471 -16.69 19.52 14.75
N HIS A 472 -16.71 18.81 15.88
CA HIS A 472 -17.82 18.86 16.83
C HIS A 472 -17.36 18.35 18.20
N GLU A 473 -18.03 18.75 19.28
CA GLU A 473 -17.70 18.27 20.64
C GLU A 473 -16.17 18.36 20.89
N ASP A 474 -15.54 17.28 21.37
CA ASP A 474 -14.09 17.14 21.54
C ASP A 474 -13.41 16.48 20.31
N THR A 475 -13.92 16.72 19.10
CA THR A 475 -13.39 16.18 17.84
C THR A 475 -12.93 17.31 16.93
N PHE A 476 -11.78 17.10 16.28
CA PHE A 476 -11.15 18.04 15.36
C PHE A 476 -10.84 17.34 14.04
N THR A 477 -10.61 18.12 12.99
CA THR A 477 -10.05 17.65 11.73
C THR A 477 -8.74 18.35 11.44
N TRP A 478 -7.84 17.66 10.74
CA TRP A 478 -6.55 18.17 10.29
C TRP A 478 -6.42 18.13 8.75
N LEU A 479 -7.54 17.94 8.04
CA LEU A 479 -7.58 17.94 6.58
C LEU A 479 -7.15 19.31 6.03
N GLN A 480 -6.26 19.30 5.06
CA GLN A 480 -5.85 20.48 4.29
C GLN A 480 -6.26 20.33 2.82
N PRO A 481 -6.36 21.43 2.03
CA PRO A 481 -6.56 21.36 0.59
C PRO A 481 -5.61 20.38 -0.09
N ARG A 482 -6.08 19.68 -1.13
CA ARG A 482 -5.27 18.66 -1.82
C ARG A 482 -3.92 19.21 -2.29
N ASP A 483 -3.91 20.40 -2.88
CA ASP A 483 -2.68 21.06 -3.33
C ASP A 483 -1.68 21.36 -2.20
N GLU A 484 -2.18 21.69 -0.99
CA GLU A 484 -1.33 21.86 0.18
C GLU A 484 -0.72 20.52 0.62
N LEU A 485 -1.53 19.46 0.67
CA LEU A 485 -1.03 18.12 0.99
C LEU A 485 0.00 17.63 -0.05
N ALA A 486 -0.29 17.85 -1.34
CA ALA A 486 0.57 17.48 -2.45
C ALA A 486 1.91 18.24 -2.39
N SER A 487 1.89 19.56 -2.16
CA SER A 487 3.10 20.39 -2.03
C SER A 487 3.96 20.06 -0.82
N ARG A 488 3.36 19.51 0.24
CA ARG A 488 4.08 18.97 1.40
C ARG A 488 4.63 17.56 1.17
N GLY A 489 4.37 16.94 0.02
CA GLY A 489 4.80 15.57 -0.28
C GLY A 489 3.98 14.48 0.42
N ARG A 490 2.80 14.80 0.97
CA ARG A 490 1.93 13.82 1.62
C ARG A 490 1.28 12.92 0.58
N TRP A 491 1.17 11.62 0.88
CA TRP A 491 0.30 10.72 0.12
C TRP A 491 -1.15 11.17 0.22
N VAL A 492 -1.78 11.36 -0.94
CA VAL A 492 -3.22 11.66 -1.08
C VAL A 492 -3.83 10.62 -2.01
N GLY A 493 -4.93 10.00 -1.59
CA GLY A 493 -5.51 8.89 -2.34
C GLY A 493 -6.86 8.43 -1.83
N SER A 494 -7.55 7.64 -2.65
CA SER A 494 -8.88 7.09 -2.37
C SER A 494 -8.95 6.16 -1.16
N ASP A 495 -7.80 5.73 -0.65
CA ASP A 495 -7.60 4.93 0.55
C ASP A 495 -7.77 5.74 1.86
N GLN A 496 -7.80 7.08 1.78
CA GLN A 496 -7.97 7.99 2.93
C GLN A 496 -9.34 8.69 2.90
N GLY A 497 -10.32 8.12 3.61
CA GLY A 497 -11.67 8.69 3.77
C GLY A 497 -11.80 9.64 4.97
N ALA A 498 -12.98 10.21 5.20
CA ALA A 498 -13.21 11.21 6.25
C ALA A 498 -12.83 10.76 7.68
N ALA A 499 -12.88 9.47 7.99
CA ALA A 499 -12.45 8.95 9.30
C ALA A 499 -10.95 9.17 9.58
N PHE A 500 -10.11 9.07 8.55
CA PHE A 500 -8.67 9.27 8.64
C PHE A 500 -8.31 10.72 9.02
N TRP A 501 -9.12 11.68 8.57
CA TRP A 501 -8.87 13.10 8.77
C TRP A 501 -9.48 13.68 10.04
N LYS A 502 -9.99 12.82 10.93
CA LYS A 502 -10.59 13.21 12.22
C LYS A 502 -9.78 12.68 13.39
N VAL A 503 -9.70 13.47 14.43
CA VAL A 503 -9.20 13.05 15.74
C VAL A 503 -10.26 13.35 16.79
N LYS A 504 -10.54 12.37 17.64
CA LYS A 504 -11.43 12.53 18.80
C LYS A 504 -10.61 12.50 20.09
N PHE A 505 -10.80 13.49 20.95
CA PHE A 505 -10.22 13.50 22.27
C PHE A 505 -11.19 12.88 23.29
N GLY A 506 -10.64 12.09 24.21
CA GLY A 506 -11.36 11.44 25.30
C GLY A 506 -10.94 11.99 26.66
N ALA A 507 -11.91 12.13 27.56
CA ALA A 507 -11.67 12.53 28.94
C ALA A 507 -11.64 11.32 29.89
N SER A 508 -10.85 11.45 30.95
CA SER A 508 -10.87 10.54 32.10
C SER A 508 -12.14 10.71 32.94
N GLU A 509 -12.31 9.85 33.96
CA GLU A 509 -13.35 10.02 34.99
C GLU A 509 -13.26 11.37 35.72
N SER A 510 -12.09 12.03 35.73
CA SER A 510 -11.89 13.37 36.28
C SER A 510 -12.22 14.51 35.31
N ALA A 511 -12.83 14.20 34.15
CA ALA A 511 -13.21 15.13 33.08
C ALA A 511 -12.04 15.85 32.36
N THR A 512 -10.81 15.48 32.66
CA THR A 512 -9.58 15.96 32.00
C THR A 512 -9.34 15.16 30.73
N ILE A 513 -9.02 15.82 29.61
CA ILE A 513 -8.63 15.10 28.39
C ILE A 513 -7.38 14.27 28.69
N ASN A 514 -7.34 13.00 28.30
CA ASN A 514 -6.12 12.20 28.46
C ASN A 514 -5.96 11.12 27.40
N LYS A 515 -6.88 11.11 26.44
CA LYS A 515 -6.90 10.16 25.32
C LYS A 515 -7.07 10.89 24.01
N LEU A 516 -6.46 10.33 22.98
CA LEU A 516 -6.62 10.72 21.59
C LEU A 516 -6.96 9.46 20.82
N ILE A 517 -8.05 9.50 20.04
CA ILE A 517 -8.55 8.38 19.24
C ILE A 517 -8.51 8.81 17.77
N TRP A 518 -7.79 8.06 16.96
CA TRP A 518 -7.61 8.30 15.53
C TRP A 518 -7.85 7.02 14.74
N VAL A 519 -8.38 7.11 13.51
CA VAL A 519 -8.65 5.94 12.65
C VAL A 519 -7.70 5.96 11.45
N PRO A 520 -6.45 5.50 11.61
CA PRO A 520 -5.48 5.49 10.52
C PRO A 520 -5.80 4.47 9.42
N TYR A 521 -6.64 3.46 9.70
CA TYR A 521 -6.91 2.35 8.79
C TYR A 521 -8.40 2.13 8.55
N ASN A 522 -8.78 2.08 7.28
CA ASN A 522 -10.08 1.58 6.82
C ASN A 522 -9.86 0.30 6.02
N TYR A 523 -10.30 -0.84 6.56
CA TYR A 523 -10.24 -2.12 5.86
C TYR A 523 -11.55 -2.39 5.13
N VAL A 524 -11.45 -2.59 3.81
CA VAL A 524 -12.61 -2.91 2.95
C VAL A 524 -12.61 -4.40 2.64
N TYR A 525 -13.77 -5.03 2.83
CA TYR A 525 -14.04 -6.43 2.57
C TYR A 525 -15.00 -6.57 1.39
N ASN A 526 -14.61 -7.32 0.36
CA ASN A 526 -15.53 -7.84 -0.64
C ASN A 526 -16.01 -9.22 -0.17
N VAL A 527 -17.29 -9.37 0.12
CA VAL A 527 -17.83 -10.59 0.72
C VAL A 527 -18.51 -11.44 -0.35
N GLY A 528 -17.74 -12.35 -0.98
CA GLY A 528 -18.28 -13.33 -1.93
C GLY A 528 -18.72 -14.65 -1.28
N ASN A 529 -18.10 -15.06 -0.18
CA ASN A 529 -18.46 -16.25 0.60
C ASN A 529 -17.88 -16.12 2.02
N ILE A 530 -18.67 -16.38 3.06
CA ILE A 530 -18.18 -16.46 4.44
C ILE A 530 -18.41 -17.87 4.95
N ALA A 531 -17.33 -18.58 5.29
CA ALA A 531 -17.35 -19.76 6.14
C ALA A 531 -16.72 -19.40 7.49
N LEU A 532 -17.34 -19.82 8.61
CA LEU A 532 -16.79 -19.60 9.95
C LEU A 532 -16.50 -20.90 10.67
N TRP A 533 -15.38 -20.89 11.37
CA TRP A 533 -14.94 -21.89 12.33
C TRP A 533 -14.90 -21.28 13.73
N SER A 534 -15.27 -22.06 14.74
CA SER A 534 -15.05 -21.74 16.15
C SER A 534 -13.79 -22.48 16.61
N VAL A 535 -12.83 -21.78 17.22
CA VAL A 535 -11.86 -22.42 18.11
C VAL A 535 -11.86 -21.62 19.41
N PHE A 536 -12.24 -22.27 20.50
CA PHE A 536 -12.11 -21.71 21.84
C PHE A 536 -10.62 -21.47 22.14
N GLU A 537 -10.37 -20.34 22.82
CA GLU A 537 -9.08 -19.86 23.35
C GLU A 537 -8.15 -19.15 22.33
N SER A 538 -8.07 -17.81 22.45
CA SER A 538 -7.22 -16.83 21.73
C SER A 538 -7.69 -16.34 20.34
N GLY A 539 -8.45 -15.24 20.33
CA GLY A 539 -8.65 -14.39 19.15
C GLY A 539 -10.13 -14.12 18.84
N ALA A 540 -10.50 -12.85 18.67
CA ALA A 540 -11.83 -12.47 18.20
C ALA A 540 -12.01 -12.89 16.73
N GLY A 541 -12.99 -13.74 16.45
CA GLY A 541 -13.48 -14.06 15.11
C GLY A 541 -14.91 -13.54 14.92
N ILE A 542 -15.23 -13.04 13.73
CA ILE A 542 -16.56 -12.51 13.38
C ILE A 542 -17.58 -13.65 13.24
N ILE A 543 -18.85 -13.37 13.56
CA ILE A 543 -20.02 -14.26 13.59
C ILE A 543 -20.79 -14.20 12.25
N ALA A 544 -21.40 -15.31 11.80
CA ALA A 544 -22.15 -15.45 10.55
C ALA A 544 -23.67 -15.52 10.79
N GLY A 545 -24.41 -14.94 9.86
CA GLY A 545 -25.86 -15.07 9.76
C GLY A 545 -26.45 -13.89 8.99
N SER A 546 -27.64 -14.07 8.40
CA SER A 546 -28.46 -12.95 7.94
C SER A 546 -28.61 -11.91 9.08
N PRO A 547 -28.85 -10.62 8.81
CA PRO A 547 -28.99 -9.62 9.87
C PRO A 547 -29.94 -10.03 11.02
N PRO A 548 -31.04 -10.77 10.80
CA PRO A 548 -31.83 -11.38 11.87
C PRO A 548 -31.09 -12.43 12.72
N SER A 549 -30.29 -13.29 12.10
CA SER A 549 -29.48 -14.32 12.77
C SER A 549 -28.32 -13.73 13.55
N LEU A 550 -27.66 -12.70 12.99
CA LEU A 550 -26.62 -11.94 13.69
C LEU A 550 -27.18 -11.20 14.92
N ARG A 551 -28.35 -10.55 14.77
CA ARG A 551 -29.08 -9.90 15.88
C ARG A 551 -29.50 -10.88 16.97
N ARG A 552 -29.87 -12.11 16.61
CA ARG A 552 -30.28 -13.14 17.57
C ARG A 552 -29.07 -13.73 18.32
N LEU A 553 -27.90 -13.83 17.68
CA LEU A 553 -26.66 -14.31 18.32
C LEU A 553 -26.04 -13.24 19.24
N LEU A 554 -26.01 -11.97 18.80
CA LEU A 554 -25.47 -10.84 19.57
C LEU A 554 -26.35 -10.46 20.78
N LYS A 555 -27.67 -10.70 20.73
CA LYS A 555 -28.60 -10.47 21.86
C LYS A 555 -28.26 -11.26 23.12
N ASN A 556 -27.53 -12.38 23.00
CA ASN A 556 -27.15 -13.21 24.14
C ASN A 556 -25.81 -12.79 24.76
N TRP A 557 -25.03 -11.93 24.08
CA TRP A 557 -23.68 -11.54 24.47
C TRP A 557 -23.53 -10.03 24.72
N VAL A 558 -24.53 -9.23 24.30
CA VAL A 558 -24.60 -7.77 24.50
C VAL A 558 -26.03 -7.40 24.93
N HIS A 559 -26.18 -6.69 26.05
CA HIS A 559 -27.47 -6.14 26.48
C HIS A 559 -27.79 -4.88 25.67
N PHE A 560 -28.82 -4.95 24.83
CA PHE A 560 -29.40 -3.78 24.18
C PHE A 560 -30.57 -3.27 25.02
N ASP A 561 -30.54 -2.00 25.43
CA ASP A 561 -31.70 -1.33 26.03
C ASP A 561 -32.81 -1.22 24.97
N SER A 562 -33.89 -1.97 25.18
CA SER A 562 -35.03 -2.08 24.26
C SER A 562 -36.17 -1.10 24.57
N SER A 563 -35.92 -0.04 25.34
CA SER A 563 -36.96 0.93 25.73
C SER A 563 -37.49 1.83 24.59
N ARG A 564 -37.01 1.71 23.35
CA ARG A 564 -37.58 2.43 22.19
C ARG A 564 -38.03 1.47 21.10
N ASN A 565 -39.28 1.03 21.26
CA ASN A 565 -40.07 0.33 20.25
C ASN A 565 -40.37 1.29 19.08
N GLN A 566 -39.65 1.18 17.97
CA GLN A 566 -40.15 1.65 16.67
C GLN A 566 -39.94 0.57 15.61
N SER A 567 -41.06 -0.04 15.22
CA SER A 567 -41.19 -0.86 14.02
C SER A 567 -41.02 0.02 12.78
N LEU A 568 -40.14 -0.35 11.86
CA LEU A 568 -40.18 0.19 10.50
C LEU A 568 -39.94 -0.94 9.50
N GLY A 569 -41.05 -1.37 8.88
CA GLY A 569 -41.01 -1.98 7.56
C GLY A 569 -40.81 -0.87 6.53
N HIS A 570 -39.57 -0.68 6.07
CA HIS A 570 -39.26 0.07 4.86
C HIS A 570 -38.08 -0.60 4.13
N THR A 571 -38.35 -1.07 2.92
CA THR A 571 -37.34 -1.49 1.94
C THR A 571 -36.80 -0.24 1.24
N GLY A 572 -35.75 0.34 1.80
CA GLY A 572 -34.91 1.38 1.19
C GLY A 572 -33.45 1.18 1.59
N PRO A 573 -32.47 1.73 0.86
CA PRO A 573 -31.06 1.62 1.22
C PRO A 573 -30.82 2.21 2.61
N PHE A 574 -30.30 1.38 3.52
CA PHE A 574 -29.96 1.78 4.87
C PHE A 574 -28.78 2.77 4.80
N THR A 575 -29.04 4.03 5.15
CA THR A 575 -28.04 5.09 5.27
C THR A 575 -27.96 5.45 6.75
N GLY A 576 -27.09 4.76 7.49
CA GLY A 576 -26.93 4.96 8.93
C GLY A 576 -25.69 4.25 9.43
N TRP A 577 -24.84 4.98 10.14
CA TRP A 577 -23.59 4.51 10.73
C TRP A 577 -23.91 3.99 12.13
N GLU A 578 -23.76 2.68 12.38
CA GLU A 578 -23.73 2.15 13.75
C GLU A 578 -22.29 1.74 14.07
N THR A 579 -21.60 2.59 14.84
CA THR A 579 -20.31 2.28 15.49
C THR A 579 -20.52 1.20 16.54
N SER A 580 -19.72 0.12 16.47
CA SER A 580 -19.58 -0.84 17.56
C SER A 580 -18.11 -0.90 17.97
N THR A 581 -17.79 -0.41 19.16
CA THR A 581 -16.45 -0.50 19.76
C THR A 581 -16.35 -1.83 20.50
N VAL A 582 -15.39 -2.69 20.13
CA VAL A 582 -15.09 -3.92 20.89
C VAL A 582 -14.09 -3.58 21.99
N THR A 583 -14.59 -3.26 23.19
CA THR A 583 -13.73 -3.10 24.37
C THR A 583 -13.63 -4.43 25.12
N GLY A 584 -12.51 -5.13 25.00
CA GLY A 584 -12.24 -6.32 25.79
C GLY A 584 -11.83 -5.96 27.22
N LYS A 585 -12.73 -6.11 28.20
CA LYS A 585 -12.35 -6.25 29.62
C LYS A 585 -12.53 -7.71 30.03
N ALA A 586 -11.43 -8.45 30.13
CA ALA A 586 -11.43 -9.78 30.72
C ALA A 586 -11.49 -9.64 32.24
N THR A 587 -12.69 -9.76 32.83
CA THR A 587 -12.81 -10.03 34.27
C THR A 587 -12.74 -11.53 34.50
N ALA A 588 -11.61 -12.00 35.02
CA ALA A 588 -11.51 -13.34 35.58
C ALA A 588 -12.44 -13.44 36.80
N SER A 589 -13.38 -14.38 36.78
CA SER A 589 -13.96 -14.90 38.02
C SER A 589 -13.92 -16.42 38.00
N SER A 590 -13.21 -16.95 38.98
CA SER A 590 -13.09 -18.35 39.32
C SER A 590 -14.43 -18.94 39.78
N THR A 591 -14.75 -20.15 39.36
CA THR A 591 -14.95 -21.36 40.21
C THR A 591 -15.85 -22.40 39.52
N GLY A 592 -15.47 -23.68 39.59
CA GLY A 592 -16.45 -24.77 39.62
C GLY A 592 -16.35 -25.88 38.57
N ARG A 593 -15.58 -26.93 38.92
CA ARG A 593 -15.79 -28.36 38.66
C ARG A 593 -16.01 -28.90 37.22
N ARG A 594 -15.04 -29.75 36.85
CA ARG A 594 -15.13 -30.85 35.88
C ARG A 594 -16.36 -31.72 36.14
N ASP A 595 -17.09 -32.06 35.09
CA ASP A 595 -17.71 -33.39 34.96
C ASP A 595 -17.69 -33.88 33.51
N LYS A 596 -17.28 -35.14 33.37
CA LYS A 596 -17.22 -35.91 32.12
C LYS A 596 -18.61 -36.43 31.78
N GLY A 597 -19.01 -36.35 30.52
CA GLY A 597 -20.19 -37.07 30.04
C GLY A 597 -20.29 -37.07 28.52
N LEU A 598 -20.00 -38.21 27.91
CA LEU A 598 -20.39 -38.53 26.54
C LEU A 598 -21.90 -38.36 26.36
N LEU A 599 -22.35 -37.70 25.30
CA LEU A 599 -23.67 -37.90 24.72
C LEU A 599 -23.58 -38.00 23.20
N SER A 600 -24.09 -39.13 22.73
CA SER A 600 -24.17 -39.64 21.37
C SER A 600 -25.16 -38.87 20.48
N SER A 601 -24.87 -38.93 19.19
CA SER A 601 -25.69 -38.60 18.02
C SER A 601 -27.21 -38.80 18.17
N SER A 602 -28.00 -37.83 17.70
CA SER A 602 -29.13 -38.12 16.82
C SER A 602 -29.49 -36.94 15.90
N LYS A 603 -29.50 -37.24 14.60
CA LYS A 603 -30.34 -36.72 13.50
C LYS A 603 -30.74 -35.23 13.51
N ALA A 604 -30.13 -34.48 12.60
CA ALA A 604 -30.77 -33.37 11.91
C ALA A 604 -30.68 -33.62 10.39
N GLU A 605 -31.68 -34.31 9.85
CA GLU A 605 -32.05 -34.23 8.43
C GLU A 605 -33.05 -33.08 8.29
N GLY A 606 -32.63 -32.01 7.64
CA GLY A 606 -33.44 -30.94 7.09
C GLY A 606 -32.75 -30.44 5.82
N PRO A 607 -33.47 -29.93 4.81
CA PRO A 607 -32.86 -29.58 3.53
C PRO A 607 -31.86 -28.44 3.76
N TRP A 608 -30.59 -28.72 3.50
CA TRP A 608 -29.57 -27.69 3.38
C TRP A 608 -29.90 -26.88 2.14
N GLU A 609 -30.29 -25.63 2.32
CA GLU A 609 -30.36 -24.69 1.21
C GLU A 609 -29.00 -24.00 1.11
N GLN A 610 -28.23 -24.38 0.08
CA GLN A 610 -27.05 -23.67 -0.36
C GLN A 610 -27.52 -22.31 -0.88
N LEU A 611 -27.35 -21.26 -0.07
CA LEU A 611 -27.52 -19.89 -0.53
C LEU A 611 -26.19 -19.45 -1.16
N ASP A 612 -25.95 -19.93 -2.37
CA ASP A 612 -25.01 -19.27 -3.28
C ASP A 612 -25.65 -17.96 -3.71
N ASP A 613 -25.27 -16.87 -3.06
CA ASP A 613 -25.48 -15.53 -3.61
C ASP A 613 -24.13 -14.91 -3.98
N ALA A 614 -23.58 -15.38 -5.11
CA ALA A 614 -22.45 -14.74 -5.78
C ALA A 614 -22.79 -13.33 -6.32
N SER A 615 -24.02 -12.81 -6.09
CA SER A 615 -24.47 -11.49 -6.54
C SER A 615 -24.44 -10.41 -5.44
N SER A 616 -24.06 -10.76 -4.21
CA SER A 616 -23.89 -9.80 -3.12
C SER A 616 -22.69 -8.87 -3.37
N SER A 617 -22.92 -7.73 -4.02
CA SER A 617 -21.97 -6.62 -4.16
C SER A 617 -21.71 -5.85 -2.85
N ARG A 618 -22.09 -6.41 -1.70
CA ARG A 618 -22.05 -5.71 -0.41
C ARG A 618 -20.65 -5.73 0.19
N LYS A 619 -20.07 -4.54 0.32
CA LYS A 619 -18.79 -4.32 1.00
C LYS A 619 -19.03 -4.15 2.50
N ILE A 620 -18.24 -4.84 3.33
CA ILE A 620 -18.16 -4.56 4.77
C ILE A 620 -16.91 -3.70 5.00
N TYR A 621 -17.05 -2.66 5.81
CA TYR A 621 -15.95 -1.80 6.23
C TYR A 621 -15.64 -2.08 7.69
N VAL A 622 -14.37 -2.36 8.01
CA VAL A 622 -13.88 -2.45 9.39
C VAL A 622 -12.89 -1.33 9.60
N THR A 623 -13.16 -0.49 10.59
CA THR A 623 -12.24 0.54 11.05
C THR A 623 -11.41 -0.01 12.19
N VAL A 624 -10.11 0.33 12.22
CA VAL A 624 -9.26 0.06 13.37
C VAL A 624 -8.84 1.38 13.98
N ASP A 625 -9.31 1.59 15.20
CA ASP A 625 -9.00 2.77 16.00
C ASP A 625 -7.61 2.60 16.61
N MET A 626 -6.80 3.66 16.54
CA MET A 626 -5.60 3.86 17.33
C MET A 626 -5.98 4.73 18.52
N GLU A 627 -5.98 4.12 19.71
CA GLU A 627 -6.12 4.84 20.97
C GLU A 627 -4.72 5.23 21.47
N MET A 628 -4.55 6.49 21.86
CA MET A 628 -3.30 7.06 22.33
C MET A 628 -3.51 7.73 23.69
N GLN A 629 -2.53 7.60 24.58
CA GLN A 629 -2.58 8.14 25.94
C GLN A 629 -1.70 9.37 26.07
N CYS A 630 -2.22 10.41 26.75
CA CYS A 630 -1.43 11.60 27.07
C CYS A 630 -0.46 11.27 28.20
N LEU A 631 0.84 11.26 27.90
CA LEU A 631 1.89 10.93 28.88
C LEU A 631 2.62 12.17 29.40
N GLU A 632 2.65 13.24 28.60
CA GLU A 632 3.35 14.47 28.94
C GLU A 632 2.43 15.67 28.71
N ARG A 633 2.35 16.55 29.71
CA ARG A 633 1.67 17.85 29.62
C ARG A 633 2.66 18.95 30.01
N PRO A 634 2.63 20.10 29.33
CA PRO A 634 3.35 21.27 29.83
C PRO A 634 2.85 21.60 31.25
N PRO A 635 3.72 22.04 32.17
CA PRO A 635 3.29 22.44 33.50
C PRO A 635 2.22 23.53 33.38
N THR A 636 1.09 23.34 34.06
CA THR A 636 0.03 24.35 34.14
C THR A 636 0.62 25.59 34.79
N SER A 637 0.86 26.65 34.01
CA SER A 637 1.34 27.93 34.55
C SER A 637 0.18 28.62 35.28
N SER A 638 -0.13 28.18 36.49
CA SER A 638 -0.96 28.90 37.45
C SER A 638 -0.09 29.80 38.33
N LYS A 639 0.63 30.75 37.71
CA LYS A 639 1.03 31.97 38.41
C LYS A 639 0.86 33.15 37.46
N SER A 640 -0.10 33.99 37.81
CA SER A 640 -0.29 35.35 37.34
C SER A 640 1.06 36.06 37.16
N ARG A 641 1.23 36.69 35.99
CA ARG A 641 2.14 37.83 35.84
C ARG A 641 1.70 38.91 36.83
N GLU A 642 2.27 38.92 38.02
CA GLU A 642 2.40 40.15 38.80
C GLU A 642 3.55 40.96 38.21
N SER A 643 3.18 42.12 37.69
CA SER A 643 3.98 43.33 37.49
C SER A 643 5.50 43.22 37.69
N PHE A 644 6.25 43.32 36.58
CA PHE A 644 7.51 44.07 36.61
C PHE A 644 7.19 45.52 36.27
N GLY A 645 7.09 46.33 37.32
CA GLY A 645 7.15 47.78 37.22
C GLY A 645 8.59 48.24 36.98
N GLU A 646 8.67 49.37 36.28
CA GLU A 646 9.78 50.31 36.11
C GLU A 646 11.00 50.13 37.05
N MET A 647 12.15 49.77 36.47
CA MET A 647 13.37 50.61 36.41
C MET A 647 14.42 50.00 35.49
#